data_AF-A0A3D2U4J5-F1
#
_entry.id   AF-A0A3D2U4J5-F1
#
_cell.length_a   1.000
_cell.length_b   1.000
_cell.length_c   1.000
_cell.angle_alpha   90.00
_cell.angle_beta   90.00
_cell.angle_gamma   90.00
#
_symmetry.space_group_name_H-M   'P 1'
#
loop_
_entity.id
_entity.type
_entity.pdbx_description
1 polymer ?
#
loop_
_entity_poly.entity_id
_entity_poly.type
_entity_poly.pdbx_seq_one_letter_code
_entity_poly.pdbx_strand_id
1 'polypeptide(L)'
;MVVGHFVRRRVCRAPGPVAGCDVGRCGGLPIGGPDCSNDLDPGHSFPVATAVDDRRHVAGRLRVPDASLGFAGSRDGPGAGQAAICRRVPGDPIAGDAGYVAVAGGRLNMCGLAGWHRSRNLPDVGLSADVMAGALVHRGPDAGDSWQSHDGTTSLGFRRLAIRDLDMRANQPMTSAGGNTTIVFNGEIYNTRQLVARYLNGVTLRTTGDTEVLLELFERRGPEILSEINGMFAVAIWSRDSGTVHLARDGAGKKPLYLYHGDGFTGFASELRAFTGWPRDPDPDVVPHFLHFGYVPAPRTFFRQIDQLRPGEVVQLRGGRVVSRRRFHDPLDWEWGRTTTCDEDRLAGLLDDAVACRTQSDVPLGTFLSGGVDSSLVVAALADGGHRDLPVFTVSFDESRYDEAPHAAAIAAHLGLSHQVISVDLDRLPELVDDYLDCYEQPYADTSGLPTMLLCQAVRQHVTVALCGDGGDEFFGGYTRYDWFQRALSANRWPRAMRWLAGQAAVAFNSRKGQRLASWLENHDPPGLYAEILRGWHVTSISQVVPDIDGADERPVSLVRDVFDRVDADPVSSAAAFDAAFYIPDDLQVKVDRASMRFGLEVRCPLLDHRVRRFGAELSTDLRTRRGLKTVLRDQLARRVPRALFERPKMGFGVPLAGWLAGPLADRIADSLGAQVFRECGWLDRETVESVMRSFRSGRSEYAGAIWKLFVLSEVLQKQATTTTAASRVVPVGSAA
;
A
#
# COMPACT_ATOMS: atom_id res chain seq x y z
N MET A 1 18.54 3.25 35.20
CA MET A 1 17.94 3.50 36.53
C MET A 1 17.93 5.00 36.78
N VAL A 2 16.76 5.63 36.74
CA VAL A 2 16.27 6.77 37.55
C VAL A 2 14.97 7.20 36.89
N VAL A 3 13.90 7.09 37.66
CA VAL A 3 12.50 7.35 37.34
C VAL A 3 12.22 8.85 37.47
N GLY A 4 11.48 9.44 36.53
CA GLY A 4 11.06 10.84 36.58
C GLY A 4 9.56 10.99 36.34
N HIS A 5 8.79 11.09 37.42
CA HIS A 5 7.37 11.43 37.44
C HIS A 5 7.05 12.73 36.69
N PHE A 6 5.99 12.72 35.87
CA PHE A 6 5.30 13.95 35.47
C PHE A 6 3.90 14.03 36.06
N VAL A 7 3.73 15.10 36.84
CA VAL A 7 2.55 15.48 37.62
C VAL A 7 1.45 16.01 36.70
N ARG A 8 0.25 15.44 36.82
CA ARG A 8 -1.00 15.96 36.22
C ARG A 8 -1.35 17.32 36.84
N ARG A 9 -1.43 18.39 36.05
CA ARG A 9 -2.12 19.64 36.43
C ARG A 9 -3.48 19.70 35.73
N ARG A 10 -4.54 19.62 36.54
CA ARG A 10 -5.92 19.98 36.20
C ARG A 10 -6.01 21.49 36.02
N VAL A 11 -6.67 21.95 34.96
CA VAL A 11 -7.20 23.31 34.88
C VAL A 11 -8.70 23.19 34.65
N CYS A 12 -9.47 23.55 35.68
CA CYS A 12 -10.91 23.81 35.57
C CYS A 12 -11.13 25.22 35.04
N ARG A 13 -12.03 25.41 34.07
CA ARG A 13 -12.81 26.65 33.95
C ARG A 13 -14.25 26.33 33.60
N ALA A 14 -15.14 26.92 34.39
CA ALA A 14 -16.60 26.82 34.36
C ALA A 14 -17.23 27.78 33.30
N PRO A 15 -18.55 27.68 33.03
CA PRO A 15 -19.19 28.21 31.81
C PRO A 15 -20.10 29.45 32.01
N GLY A 16 -20.43 30.10 30.88
CA GLY A 16 -21.65 30.91 30.62
C GLY A 16 -21.44 32.43 30.38
N PRO A 17 -22.42 33.19 29.81
CA PRO A 17 -23.65 32.80 29.11
C PRO A 17 -24.05 33.63 27.82
N VAL A 18 -24.82 32.99 26.93
CA VAL A 18 -26.12 33.36 26.28
C VAL A 18 -26.36 34.66 25.44
N ALA A 19 -27.07 34.42 24.30
CA ALA A 19 -27.98 35.25 23.46
C ALA A 19 -27.38 36.21 22.40
N GLY A 20 -27.94 36.36 21.19
CA GLY A 20 -29.13 35.80 20.53
C GLY A 20 -29.52 36.61 19.27
N CYS A 21 -30.28 35.98 18.37
CA CYS A 21 -31.17 36.54 17.32
C CYS A 21 -30.57 37.23 16.06
N ASP A 22 -31.18 37.23 14.86
CA ASP A 22 -32.24 36.45 14.18
C ASP A 22 -32.43 37.00 12.72
N VAL A 23 -33.09 36.23 11.84
CA VAL A 23 -33.88 36.61 10.62
C VAL A 23 -33.25 36.95 9.24
N GLY A 24 -33.71 36.20 8.20
CA GLY A 24 -34.17 36.76 6.89
C GLY A 24 -33.71 36.02 5.61
N ARG A 25 -34.34 34.92 5.15
CA ARG A 25 -35.48 34.77 4.18
C ARG A 25 -35.26 35.10 2.67
N CYS A 26 -35.48 34.05 1.86
CA CYS A 26 -36.38 33.92 0.67
C CYS A 26 -35.99 34.34 -0.76
N GLY A 27 -36.19 33.36 -1.68
CA GLY A 27 -36.79 33.49 -3.04
C GLY A 27 -35.81 33.67 -4.21
N GLY A 28 -35.93 33.03 -5.38
CA GLY A 28 -36.93 32.14 -5.98
C GLY A 28 -36.53 31.75 -7.42
N LEU A 29 -37.05 30.61 -7.89
CA LEU A 29 -37.17 30.20 -9.30
C LEU A 29 -38.28 31.03 -9.99
N PRO A 30 -38.30 31.21 -11.34
CA PRO A 30 -38.98 30.24 -12.25
C PRO A 30 -38.51 30.13 -13.73
N ILE A 31 -38.71 28.92 -14.29
CA ILE A 31 -39.36 28.53 -15.58
C ILE A 31 -38.92 29.13 -16.94
N GLY A 32 -38.67 28.24 -17.94
CA GLY A 32 -39.01 28.48 -19.36
C GLY A 32 -38.15 27.76 -20.42
N GLY A 33 -38.67 26.67 -21.03
CA GLY A 33 -38.34 26.29 -22.44
C GLY A 33 -39.12 27.18 -23.44
N PRO A 34 -39.12 26.97 -24.78
CA PRO A 34 -38.96 25.73 -25.57
C PRO A 34 -37.86 25.85 -26.67
N ASP A 35 -37.47 24.84 -27.46
CA ASP A 35 -38.15 24.43 -28.70
C ASP A 35 -37.52 23.16 -29.31
N CYS A 36 -38.38 22.37 -29.96
CA CYS A 36 -38.05 21.20 -30.77
C CYS A 36 -38.18 21.50 -32.27
N SER A 37 -37.30 20.90 -33.07
CA SER A 37 -37.47 20.46 -34.47
C SER A 37 -36.06 20.15 -35.01
N ASN A 38 -35.77 19.28 -35.97
CA ASN A 38 -36.41 18.14 -36.63
C ASN A 38 -35.24 17.40 -37.30
N ASP A 39 -35.40 16.09 -37.56
CA ASP A 39 -34.88 15.29 -38.71
C ASP A 39 -34.50 13.88 -38.24
N LEU A 40 -35.39 12.88 -38.37
CA LEU A 40 -35.69 12.05 -39.56
C LEU A 40 -34.61 11.00 -39.88
N ASP A 41 -34.79 9.78 -39.35
CA ASP A 41 -34.91 8.51 -40.11
C ASP A 41 -35.35 7.38 -39.14
N PRO A 42 -36.13 6.34 -39.53
CA PRO A 42 -35.53 5.24 -40.30
C PRO A 42 -36.48 4.45 -41.24
N GLY A 43 -35.91 3.93 -42.32
CA GLY A 43 -36.50 2.84 -43.12
C GLY A 43 -35.79 1.50 -42.91
N HIS A 44 -36.58 0.48 -42.54
CA HIS A 44 -36.53 -0.93 -42.98
C HIS A 44 -35.28 -1.81 -42.68
N SER A 45 -35.32 -3.13 -42.44
CA SER A 45 -36.24 -4.13 -41.88
C SER A 45 -35.62 -5.53 -42.16
N PHE A 46 -35.28 -6.32 -41.11
CA PHE A 46 -35.27 -7.81 -40.98
C PHE A 46 -34.52 -8.72 -42.00
N PRO A 47 -34.37 -10.08 -41.81
CA PRO A 47 -34.65 -10.96 -40.66
C PRO A 47 -33.55 -12.01 -40.29
N VAL A 48 -33.87 -12.73 -39.22
CA VAL A 48 -33.39 -14.00 -38.64
C VAL A 48 -33.18 -15.17 -39.63
N ALA A 49 -32.21 -16.06 -39.37
CA ALA A 49 -32.31 -17.51 -39.64
C ALA A 49 -31.35 -18.37 -38.77
N THR A 50 -31.87 -19.53 -38.38
CA THR A 50 -31.35 -20.62 -37.52
C THR A 50 -30.90 -21.85 -38.32
N ALA A 51 -29.90 -22.63 -37.83
CA ALA A 51 -29.70 -24.11 -37.95
C ALA A 51 -28.26 -24.44 -37.42
N VAL A 52 -27.97 -25.32 -36.46
CA VAL A 52 -28.12 -26.79 -36.26
C VAL A 52 -27.12 -27.67 -37.06
N ASP A 53 -26.40 -28.54 -36.32
CA ASP A 53 -25.59 -29.75 -36.67
C ASP A 53 -24.20 -29.55 -37.34
N ASP A 54 -23.16 -30.38 -37.15
CA ASP A 54 -22.97 -31.69 -36.52
C ASP A 54 -21.46 -31.95 -36.25
N ARG A 55 -21.16 -33.02 -35.51
CA ARG A 55 -19.85 -33.57 -35.10
C ARG A 55 -18.87 -33.88 -36.26
N ARG A 56 -17.55 -33.84 -35.99
CA ARG A 56 -16.54 -34.84 -36.42
C ARG A 56 -15.14 -34.64 -35.82
N HIS A 57 -14.63 -35.69 -35.18
CA HIS A 57 -13.22 -35.94 -34.92
C HIS A 57 -12.47 -36.28 -36.22
N VAL A 58 -11.27 -35.72 -36.42
CA VAL A 58 -10.18 -36.37 -37.17
C VAL A 58 -8.83 -35.93 -36.58
N ALA A 59 -7.99 -36.92 -36.27
CA ALA A 59 -6.59 -36.77 -35.88
C ALA A 59 -5.69 -36.51 -37.10
N GLY A 60 -4.64 -35.71 -36.93
CA GLY A 60 -3.62 -35.50 -37.97
C GLY A 60 -2.32 -34.93 -37.40
N ARG A 61 -1.30 -35.79 -37.32
CA ARG A 61 0.12 -35.46 -37.06
C ARG A 61 0.61 -34.35 -38.01
N LEU A 62 1.54 -33.48 -37.58
CA LEU A 62 2.93 -33.47 -38.09
C LEU A 62 3.82 -32.36 -37.47
N ARG A 63 5.03 -32.80 -37.12
CA ARG A 63 6.37 -32.17 -37.23
C ARG A 63 6.75 -30.92 -36.42
N VAL A 64 7.57 -31.19 -35.42
CA VAL A 64 8.69 -30.37 -34.93
C VAL A 64 9.74 -30.19 -36.04
N PRO A 65 10.39 -29.01 -36.11
CA PRO A 65 11.81 -28.93 -36.42
C PRO A 65 12.63 -28.34 -35.25
N ASP A 66 13.75 -29.01 -35.05
CA ASP A 66 14.84 -28.75 -34.13
C ASP A 66 15.83 -27.72 -34.73
N ALA A 67 16.83 -27.34 -33.92
CA ALA A 67 18.04 -26.57 -34.22
C ALA A 67 17.93 -25.03 -34.07
N SER A 68 18.85 -24.26 -33.48
CA SER A 68 20.02 -24.40 -32.60
C SER A 68 20.92 -23.18 -32.89
N LEU A 69 21.52 -22.61 -31.84
CA LEU A 69 22.82 -21.90 -31.82
C LEU A 69 22.94 -20.45 -32.34
N GLY A 70 23.65 -19.65 -31.54
CA GLY A 70 24.59 -18.65 -32.07
C GLY A 70 24.76 -17.37 -31.27
N PHE A 71 25.60 -17.39 -30.23
CA PHE A 71 26.21 -16.18 -29.64
C PHE A 71 27.23 -15.58 -30.62
N ALA A 72 27.22 -14.25 -30.82
CA ALA A 72 28.38 -13.47 -31.27
C ALA A 72 28.26 -12.01 -30.79
N GLY A 73 29.32 -11.50 -30.15
CA GLY A 73 29.43 -10.11 -29.72
C GLY A 73 30.22 -9.24 -30.71
N SER A 74 30.13 -7.92 -30.54
CA SER A 74 31.14 -6.96 -31.02
C SER A 74 31.09 -5.65 -30.23
N ARG A 75 32.28 -5.06 -30.05
CA ARG A 75 32.66 -3.88 -29.27
C ARG A 75 32.49 -2.55 -30.04
N ASP A 76 32.43 -1.47 -29.25
CA ASP A 76 32.91 -0.08 -29.43
C ASP A 76 32.38 0.84 -30.57
N GLY A 77 31.94 2.05 -30.16
CA GLY A 77 32.20 3.30 -30.90
C GLY A 77 31.01 4.26 -31.12
N PRO A 78 31.15 5.59 -30.90
CA PRO A 78 30.05 6.54 -30.64
C PRO A 78 29.53 7.27 -31.88
N GLY A 79 28.27 7.72 -31.87
CA GLY A 79 27.72 8.57 -32.94
C GLY A 79 26.27 8.99 -32.72
N ALA A 80 26.00 10.28 -32.91
CA ALA A 80 24.78 10.99 -32.57
C ALA A 80 23.59 10.74 -33.53
N GLY A 81 22.38 10.97 -33.01
CA GLY A 81 21.29 11.65 -33.73
C GLY A 81 20.31 10.79 -34.52
N GLN A 82 19.07 10.70 -34.03
CA GLN A 82 17.84 11.23 -34.66
C GLN A 82 16.61 10.43 -34.22
N ALA A 83 15.70 11.11 -33.52
CA ALA A 83 14.38 10.62 -33.18
C ALA A 83 13.52 10.51 -34.45
N ALA A 84 13.06 9.29 -34.77
CA ALA A 84 12.04 9.06 -35.78
C ALA A 84 10.66 8.99 -35.10
N ILE A 85 9.90 10.07 -35.23
CA ILE A 85 8.49 10.16 -34.87
C ILE A 85 7.70 9.40 -35.94
N CYS A 86 7.15 8.22 -35.61
CA CYS A 86 6.17 7.55 -36.47
C CYS A 86 4.74 8.01 -36.12
N ARG A 87 4.14 8.79 -37.03
CA ARG A 87 2.70 9.08 -37.06
C ARG A 87 1.93 7.79 -37.36
N ARG A 88 0.95 7.44 -36.51
CA ARG A 88 0.00 6.35 -36.73
C ARG A 88 -1.15 6.85 -37.64
N VAL A 89 -1.46 6.08 -38.68
CA VAL A 89 -2.70 6.19 -39.47
C VAL A 89 -3.70 5.17 -38.91
N PRO A 90 -5.00 5.49 -38.71
CA PRO A 90 -5.98 4.55 -38.19
C PRO A 90 -6.73 3.80 -39.29
N GLY A 91 -6.83 2.47 -39.14
CA GLY A 91 -7.74 1.63 -39.93
C GLY A 91 -7.14 0.28 -40.33
N ASP A 92 -7.26 -0.73 -39.46
CA ASP A 92 -7.52 -2.12 -39.87
C ASP A 92 -7.95 -2.98 -38.67
N PRO A 93 -8.92 -3.90 -38.82
CA PRO A 93 -9.45 -4.72 -37.73
C PRO A 93 -8.59 -5.97 -37.53
N ILE A 94 -8.17 -6.25 -36.29
CA ILE A 94 -7.46 -7.48 -35.96
C ILE A 94 -8.48 -8.55 -35.57
N ALA A 95 -8.63 -9.55 -36.45
CA ALA A 95 -9.21 -10.84 -36.14
C ALA A 95 -8.29 -11.62 -35.20
N GLY A 96 -8.89 -12.28 -34.21
CA GLY A 96 -8.20 -12.95 -33.12
C GLY A 96 -7.39 -14.16 -33.53
N ASP A 97 -6.26 -14.33 -32.86
CA ASP A 97 -5.71 -15.64 -32.55
C ASP A 97 -4.97 -15.56 -31.20
N ALA A 98 -5.22 -16.54 -30.33
CA ALA A 98 -4.68 -16.62 -28.98
C ALA A 98 -3.18 -16.95 -29.03
N GLY A 99 -2.35 -15.93 -29.16
CA GLY A 99 -0.89 -16.04 -29.10
C GLY A 99 -0.37 -15.74 -27.70
N TYR A 100 0.16 -16.75 -27.00
CA TYR A 100 1.03 -16.54 -25.84
C TYR A 100 2.25 -15.72 -26.27
N VAL A 101 2.32 -14.46 -25.85
CA VAL A 101 3.49 -13.61 -26.08
C VAL A 101 4.51 -13.88 -24.99
N ALA A 102 5.57 -14.60 -25.33
CA ALA A 102 6.78 -14.65 -24.51
C ALA A 102 7.45 -13.26 -24.53
N VAL A 103 7.42 -12.55 -23.41
CA VAL A 103 8.03 -11.22 -23.30
C VAL A 103 9.45 -11.37 -22.75
N ALA A 104 10.43 -11.08 -23.60
CA ALA A 104 11.77 -10.72 -23.18
C ALA A 104 11.69 -9.45 -22.30
N GLY A 105 12.28 -9.52 -21.10
CA GLY A 105 12.14 -8.52 -20.04
C GLY A 105 12.62 -7.11 -20.42
N GLY A 106 11.68 -6.27 -20.86
CA GLY A 106 11.81 -4.82 -20.87
C GLY A 106 11.29 -4.23 -19.56
N ARG A 107 12.20 -3.77 -18.69
CA ARG A 107 11.91 -3.13 -17.39
C ARG A 107 11.48 -1.68 -17.61
N LEU A 108 10.27 -1.23 -17.22
CA LEU A 108 9.97 0.23 -17.18
C LEU A 108 8.89 0.67 -16.15
N ASN A 109 9.30 1.35 -15.06
CA ASN A 109 8.50 1.56 -13.84
C ASN A 109 8.82 2.79 -12.91
N MET A 110 7.85 3.61 -12.47
CA MET A 110 7.72 4.56 -11.30
C MET A 110 8.86 5.49 -10.76
N CYS A 111 8.79 6.23 -9.61
CA CYS A 111 9.91 7.08 -9.06
C CYS A 111 10.57 6.50 -7.80
N GLY A 112 11.85 6.77 -7.51
CA GLY A 112 12.56 6.33 -6.31
C GLY A 112 13.56 7.36 -5.82
N LEU A 113 13.63 7.61 -4.51
CA LEU A 113 14.58 8.54 -3.91
C LEU A 113 15.54 7.82 -2.98
N ALA A 114 16.78 8.29 -2.91
CA ALA A 114 17.79 7.80 -1.99
C ALA A 114 18.81 8.91 -1.67
N GLY A 115 19.52 8.79 -0.56
CA GLY A 115 20.57 9.74 -0.23
C GLY A 115 21.05 9.61 1.20
N TRP A 116 21.88 10.56 1.61
CA TRP A 116 22.43 10.61 2.95
C TRP A 116 22.77 12.03 3.37
N HIS A 117 22.82 12.22 4.68
CA HIS A 117 23.32 13.42 5.33
C HIS A 117 24.36 13.02 6.39
N ARG A 118 25.50 13.72 6.46
CA ARG A 118 26.62 13.38 7.33
C ARG A 118 27.16 14.57 8.12
N SER A 119 27.90 14.27 9.17
CA SER A 119 28.74 15.24 9.87
C SER A 119 29.88 15.72 8.97
N ARG A 120 30.27 16.99 9.11
CA ARG A 120 31.41 17.58 8.36
C ARG A 120 32.73 16.87 8.62
N ASN A 121 32.88 16.25 9.78
CA ASN A 121 34.11 15.56 10.18
C ASN A 121 34.20 14.13 9.61
N LEU A 122 33.15 13.65 8.94
CA LEU A 122 33.13 12.31 8.35
C LEU A 122 33.45 12.41 6.84
N PRO A 123 34.64 11.95 6.39
CA PRO A 123 35.11 12.17 5.02
C PRO A 123 34.44 11.30 3.97
N ASP A 124 33.87 10.15 4.36
CA ASP A 124 33.11 9.26 3.49
C ASP A 124 32.08 8.44 4.29
N VAL A 125 30.97 8.06 3.66
CA VAL A 125 29.94 7.15 4.18
C VAL A 125 29.94 5.79 3.46
N GLY A 126 30.82 5.58 2.47
CA GLY A 126 31.00 4.31 1.78
C GLY A 126 29.96 3.99 0.70
N LEU A 127 28.97 4.87 0.46
CA LEU A 127 28.01 4.77 -0.63
C LEU A 127 27.74 6.16 -1.24
N SER A 128 27.71 6.25 -2.57
CA SER A 128 27.24 7.46 -3.26
C SER A 128 25.73 7.43 -3.44
N ALA A 129 25.07 8.60 -3.50
CA ALA A 129 23.64 8.66 -3.76
C ALA A 129 23.27 8.12 -5.16
N ASP A 130 24.18 8.18 -6.14
CA ASP A 130 24.00 7.57 -7.46
C ASP A 130 23.91 6.05 -7.38
N VAL A 131 24.80 5.39 -6.63
CA VAL A 131 24.75 3.93 -6.40
C VAL A 131 23.46 3.54 -5.67
N MET A 132 23.10 4.29 -4.63
CA MET A 132 21.86 4.05 -3.90
C MET A 132 20.62 4.20 -4.80
N ALA A 133 20.57 5.26 -5.63
CA ALA A 133 19.51 5.47 -6.61
C ALA A 133 19.55 4.41 -7.74
N GLY A 134 20.73 3.91 -8.11
CA GLY A 134 20.90 2.82 -9.07
C GLY A 134 20.21 1.52 -8.65
N ALA A 135 20.18 1.23 -7.34
CA ALA A 135 19.42 0.11 -6.81
C ALA A 135 17.90 0.26 -7.01
N LEU A 136 17.41 1.47 -7.28
CA LEU A 136 15.98 1.81 -7.40
C LEU A 136 15.51 1.99 -8.85
N VAL A 137 16.28 1.54 -9.86
CA VAL A 137 15.93 1.69 -11.28
C VAL A 137 14.60 1.03 -11.66
N HIS A 138 14.22 -0.07 -11.00
CA HIS A 138 12.89 -0.69 -11.18
C HIS A 138 11.75 0.16 -10.61
N ARG A 139 12.07 1.23 -9.90
CA ARG A 139 11.16 2.31 -9.54
C ARG A 139 11.56 3.60 -10.25
N GLY A 140 12.30 3.64 -11.36
CA GLY A 140 12.44 4.88 -12.13
C GLY A 140 13.43 4.83 -13.26
N PRO A 141 13.01 4.28 -14.42
CA PRO A 141 13.89 4.08 -15.56
C PRO A 141 14.00 5.32 -16.45
N ASP A 142 13.05 6.28 -16.39
CA ASP A 142 12.92 7.30 -17.44
C ASP A 142 14.05 8.33 -17.35
N ALA A 143 14.44 8.66 -16.12
CA ALA A 143 15.61 9.49 -15.85
C ALA A 143 16.19 9.15 -14.47
N GLY A 144 17.46 9.47 -14.25
CA GLY A 144 18.06 9.42 -12.93
C GLY A 144 19.25 10.35 -12.85
N ASP A 145 19.42 10.95 -11.68
CA ASP A 145 20.51 11.87 -11.41
C ASP A 145 20.84 11.89 -9.92
N SER A 146 22.00 12.46 -9.58
CA SER A 146 22.41 12.70 -8.21
C SER A 146 22.97 14.11 -8.05
N TRP A 147 22.82 14.63 -6.84
CA TRP A 147 23.27 15.95 -6.45
C TRP A 147 24.02 15.85 -5.13
N GLN A 148 25.02 16.71 -4.96
CA GLN A 148 25.76 16.83 -3.72
C GLN A 148 25.80 18.30 -3.27
N SER A 149 25.64 18.53 -1.97
CA SER A 149 25.75 19.85 -1.40
C SER A 149 27.15 20.42 -1.59
N HIS A 150 27.24 21.73 -1.76
CA HIS A 150 28.51 22.45 -1.91
C HIS A 150 29.51 22.20 -0.76
N ASP A 151 29.02 21.91 0.45
CA ASP A 151 29.84 21.58 1.62
C ASP A 151 30.09 20.07 1.78
N GLY A 152 29.64 19.25 0.83
CA GLY A 152 29.82 17.80 0.80
C GLY A 152 29.12 17.03 1.92
N THR A 153 28.23 17.67 2.70
CA THR A 153 27.55 17.04 3.85
C THR A 153 26.28 16.28 3.48
N THR A 154 25.74 16.51 2.29
CA THR A 154 24.47 15.91 1.84
C THR A 154 24.60 15.44 0.41
N SER A 155 24.08 14.26 0.12
CA SER A 155 23.90 13.77 -1.25
C SER A 155 22.49 13.26 -1.46
N LEU A 156 21.88 13.65 -2.56
CA LEU A 156 20.53 13.29 -2.97
C LEU A 156 20.61 12.54 -4.30
N GLY A 157 19.89 11.45 -4.44
CA GLY A 157 19.81 10.65 -5.66
C GLY A 157 18.34 10.35 -5.98
N PHE A 158 18.02 10.34 -7.27
CA PHE A 158 16.65 10.14 -7.72
C PHE A 158 16.57 9.29 -8.98
N ARG A 159 15.48 8.53 -9.07
CA ARG A 159 15.03 7.77 -10.22
C ARG A 159 13.62 8.22 -10.55
N ARG A 160 13.37 8.57 -11.80
CA ARG A 160 12.12 9.19 -12.25
C ARG A 160 11.32 8.22 -13.12
N LEU A 161 10.01 8.21 -12.90
CA LEU A 161 8.99 7.92 -13.91
C LEU A 161 8.25 9.21 -14.16
N ALA A 162 8.23 9.63 -15.42
CA ALA A 162 7.57 10.84 -15.83
C ALA A 162 6.06 10.57 -15.98
N ILE A 163 5.29 10.90 -14.95
CA ILE A 163 3.81 10.84 -14.97
C ILE A 163 3.21 12.22 -15.27
N ARG A 164 3.77 13.24 -14.63
CA ARG A 164 3.38 14.65 -14.78
C ARG A 164 4.58 15.46 -15.20
N ASP A 165 4.31 16.39 -16.10
CA ASP A 165 5.27 17.31 -16.70
C ASP A 165 6.47 16.57 -17.29
N LEU A 166 6.30 16.01 -18.48
CA LEU A 166 7.32 15.19 -19.15
C LEU A 166 8.58 16.00 -19.59
N ASP A 167 8.64 17.29 -19.26
CA ASP A 167 9.80 18.14 -19.52
C ASP A 167 11.02 17.70 -18.69
N MET A 168 12.21 17.79 -19.29
CA MET A 168 13.47 17.51 -18.60
C MET A 168 13.75 18.50 -17.47
N ARG A 169 13.20 19.71 -17.53
CA ARG A 169 13.28 20.72 -16.45
C ARG A 169 12.59 20.25 -15.17
N ALA A 170 11.68 19.29 -15.26
CA ALA A 170 11.03 18.66 -14.11
C ALA A 170 11.83 17.47 -13.52
N ASN A 171 13.02 17.18 -14.06
CA ASN A 171 13.91 16.18 -13.48
C ASN A 171 14.38 16.58 -12.08
N GLN A 172 14.74 15.56 -11.31
CA GLN A 172 15.20 15.70 -9.94
C GLN A 172 16.56 15.00 -9.77
N PRO A 173 17.43 15.42 -8.83
CA PRO A 173 17.21 16.45 -7.81
C PRO A 173 16.97 17.86 -8.37
N MET A 174 16.01 18.60 -7.81
CA MET A 174 15.62 19.92 -8.31
C MET A 174 16.02 21.02 -7.30
N THR A 175 16.64 22.09 -7.79
CA THR A 175 17.03 23.25 -6.96
C THR A 175 16.08 24.41 -7.19
N SER A 176 15.70 25.11 -6.13
CA SER A 176 14.78 26.25 -6.15
C SER A 176 15.30 27.41 -7.00
N ALA A 177 14.42 28.33 -7.38
CA ALA A 177 14.82 29.54 -8.09
C ALA A 177 15.86 30.39 -7.31
N GLY A 178 15.77 30.40 -5.97
CA GLY A 178 16.73 31.08 -5.11
C GLY A 178 18.08 30.37 -4.93
N GLY A 179 18.21 29.11 -5.34
CA GLY A 179 19.46 28.33 -5.19
C GLY A 179 19.75 27.83 -3.76
N ASN A 180 18.79 28.01 -2.84
CA ASN A 180 18.95 27.72 -1.41
C ASN A 180 18.35 26.39 -0.98
N THR A 181 17.43 25.83 -1.76
CA THR A 181 16.73 24.59 -1.41
C THR A 181 16.87 23.58 -2.54
N THR A 182 17.12 22.31 -2.22
CA THR A 182 17.14 21.21 -3.22
C THR A 182 16.29 20.04 -2.75
N ILE A 183 15.47 19.48 -3.65
CA ILE A 183 14.46 18.46 -3.36
C ILE A 183 14.69 17.18 -4.17
N VAL A 184 14.36 16.04 -3.54
CA VAL A 184 13.95 14.81 -4.21
C VAL A 184 12.60 14.36 -3.65
N PHE A 185 11.68 13.97 -4.51
CA PHE A 185 10.25 13.85 -4.26
C PHE A 185 9.67 12.68 -5.07
N ASN A 186 9.21 11.64 -4.38
CA ASN A 186 8.48 10.52 -4.96
C ASN A 186 7.02 10.62 -4.52
N GLY A 187 6.13 11.00 -5.43
CA GLY A 187 4.75 11.25 -5.06
C GLY A 187 3.96 12.04 -6.07
N GLU A 188 2.78 12.46 -5.62
CA GLU A 188 1.82 13.31 -6.33
C GLU A 188 1.17 14.28 -5.35
N ILE A 189 1.08 15.56 -5.73
CA ILE A 189 0.30 16.58 -5.03
C ILE A 189 -0.93 16.94 -5.87
N TYR A 190 -2.11 16.63 -5.32
CA TYR A 190 -3.38 16.79 -6.02
C TYR A 190 -3.95 18.21 -5.91
N ASN A 191 -3.56 18.97 -4.88
CA ASN A 191 -4.05 20.33 -4.63
C ASN A 191 -3.06 21.45 -5.03
N THR A 192 -2.16 21.21 -6.00
CA THR A 192 -1.16 22.20 -6.44
C THR A 192 -1.77 23.54 -6.86
N ARG A 193 -2.86 23.54 -7.64
CA ARG A 193 -3.56 24.77 -8.06
C ARG A 193 -3.99 25.63 -6.87
N GLN A 194 -4.52 24.99 -5.82
CA GLN A 194 -4.97 25.67 -4.60
C GLN A 194 -3.77 26.25 -3.83
N LEU A 195 -2.68 25.48 -3.72
CA LEU A 195 -1.46 25.92 -3.04
C LEU A 195 -0.78 27.08 -3.76
N VAL A 196 -0.70 27.03 -5.10
CA VAL A 196 -0.13 28.10 -5.93
C VAL A 196 -0.94 29.38 -5.76
N ALA A 197 -2.27 29.31 -5.92
CA ALA A 197 -3.15 30.47 -5.78
C ALA A 197 -3.13 31.08 -4.37
N ARG A 198 -2.77 30.30 -3.35
CA ARG A 198 -2.72 30.78 -1.96
C ARG A 198 -1.37 31.36 -1.56
N TYR A 199 -0.27 30.78 -2.04
CA TYR A 199 1.07 31.01 -1.49
C TYR A 199 2.12 31.44 -2.51
N LEU A 200 1.87 31.23 -3.80
CA LEU A 200 2.84 31.52 -4.88
C LEU A 200 2.30 32.54 -5.90
N ASN A 201 1.36 33.40 -5.50
CA ASN A 201 0.89 34.49 -6.35
C ASN A 201 2.07 35.39 -6.77
N GLY A 202 2.22 35.58 -8.08
CA GLY A 202 3.31 36.37 -8.66
C GLY A 202 4.66 35.63 -8.77
N VAL A 203 4.75 34.36 -8.36
CA VAL A 203 5.93 33.53 -8.58
C VAL A 203 5.84 32.91 -9.97
N THR A 204 6.91 33.05 -10.76
CA THR A 204 7.02 32.38 -12.07
C THR A 204 7.64 31.01 -11.88
N LEU A 205 6.85 29.95 -12.06
CA LEU A 205 7.32 28.56 -12.02
C LEU A 205 7.96 28.20 -13.37
N ARG A 206 9.04 27.41 -13.34
CA ARG A 206 9.77 26.94 -14.54
C ARG A 206 9.08 25.76 -15.21
N THR A 207 8.27 25.04 -14.45
CA THR A 207 7.58 23.80 -14.77
C THR A 207 6.13 23.89 -14.30
N THR A 208 5.32 22.96 -14.77
CA THR A 208 3.95 22.69 -14.32
C THR A 208 3.86 21.55 -13.31
N GLY A 209 5.00 20.89 -13.04
CA GLY A 209 5.14 19.79 -12.11
C GLY A 209 4.89 20.19 -10.65
N ASP A 210 4.30 19.26 -9.91
CA ASP A 210 4.04 19.39 -8.48
C ASP A 210 5.31 19.49 -7.61
N THR A 211 6.41 18.90 -8.10
CA THR A 211 7.72 18.95 -7.45
C THR A 211 8.21 20.39 -7.27
N GLU A 212 8.11 21.22 -8.31
CA GLU A 212 8.55 22.61 -8.22
C GLU A 212 7.63 23.43 -7.31
N VAL A 213 6.33 23.15 -7.35
CA VAL A 213 5.37 23.79 -6.43
C VAL A 213 5.76 23.50 -4.98
N LEU A 214 6.04 22.25 -4.62
CA LEU A 214 6.48 21.91 -3.27
C LEU A 214 7.81 22.58 -2.90
N LEU A 215 8.78 22.56 -3.81
CA LEU A 215 10.09 23.17 -3.61
C LEU A 215 9.99 24.66 -3.27
N GLU A 216 9.27 25.42 -4.09
CA GLU A 216 9.10 26.86 -3.92
C GLU A 216 8.26 27.20 -2.69
N LEU A 217 7.27 26.39 -2.35
CA LEU A 217 6.52 26.55 -1.11
C LEU A 217 7.38 26.29 0.13
N PHE A 218 8.16 25.20 0.10
CA PHE A 218 9.01 24.82 1.23
C PHE A 218 10.09 25.87 1.48
N GLU A 219 10.70 26.43 0.44
CA GLU A 219 11.65 27.53 0.59
C GLU A 219 11.06 28.73 1.33
N ARG A 220 9.78 29.05 1.11
CA ARG A 220 9.11 30.21 1.68
C ARG A 220 8.48 29.97 3.05
N ARG A 221 8.02 28.74 3.30
CA ARG A 221 7.16 28.38 4.44
C ARG A 221 7.80 27.37 5.38
N GLY A 222 8.89 26.73 4.96
CA GLY A 222 9.50 25.62 5.69
C GLY A 222 8.62 24.37 5.74
N PRO A 223 8.89 23.45 6.69
CA PRO A 223 8.20 22.15 6.79
C PRO A 223 6.71 22.24 7.07
N GLU A 224 6.20 23.40 7.49
CA GLU A 224 4.82 23.56 7.91
C GLU A 224 3.84 23.43 6.74
N ILE A 225 4.32 23.67 5.50
CA ILE A 225 3.51 23.44 4.29
C ILE A 225 3.09 21.97 4.12
N LEU A 226 3.85 21.01 4.66
CA LEU A 226 3.58 19.58 4.51
C LEU A 226 2.19 19.20 5.04
N SER A 227 1.69 19.93 6.04
CA SER A 227 0.35 19.74 6.61
C SER A 227 -0.80 20.18 5.71
N GLU A 228 -0.53 20.99 4.69
CA GLU A 228 -1.52 21.52 3.75
C GLU A 228 -1.59 20.71 2.43
N ILE A 229 -0.70 19.74 2.26
CA ILE A 229 -0.60 18.93 1.05
C ILE A 229 -1.69 17.86 1.04
N ASN A 230 -2.52 17.87 -0.01
CA ASN A 230 -3.33 16.72 -0.37
C ASN A 230 -2.59 15.89 -1.41
N GLY A 231 -1.99 14.78 -0.99
CA GLY A 231 -1.11 14.01 -1.86
C GLY A 231 -0.73 12.66 -1.30
N MET A 232 0.06 11.94 -2.07
CA MET A 232 0.80 10.75 -1.65
C MET A 232 2.27 11.02 -1.92
N PHE A 233 3.15 10.91 -0.95
CA PHE A 233 4.52 11.38 -1.12
C PHE A 233 5.49 10.83 -0.09
N ALA A 234 6.74 10.68 -0.54
CA ALA A 234 7.93 10.66 0.27
C ALA A 234 8.88 11.73 -0.30
N VAL A 235 9.51 12.52 0.57
CA VAL A 235 10.32 13.66 0.15
C VAL A 235 11.56 13.82 1.02
N ALA A 236 12.67 14.26 0.41
CA ALA A 236 13.84 14.79 1.08
C ALA A 236 14.17 16.19 0.55
N ILE A 237 14.28 17.16 1.45
CA ILE A 237 14.53 18.57 1.11
C ILE A 237 15.73 19.08 1.90
N TRP A 238 16.80 19.45 1.20
CA TRP A 238 17.97 20.08 1.79
C TRP A 238 17.86 21.60 1.71
N SER A 239 18.22 22.28 2.80
CA SER A 239 18.25 23.75 2.89
C SER A 239 19.66 24.25 3.19
N ARG A 240 20.20 25.10 2.31
CA ARG A 240 21.55 25.69 2.36
C ARG A 240 21.81 26.48 3.64
N ASP A 241 20.91 27.41 3.97
CA ASP A 241 21.12 28.38 5.04
C ASP A 241 21.20 27.72 6.42
N SER A 242 20.42 26.65 6.63
CA SER A 242 20.42 25.90 7.88
C SER A 242 21.35 24.69 7.88
N GLY A 243 21.77 24.22 6.70
CA GLY A 243 22.51 22.97 6.53
C GLY A 243 21.73 21.75 7.02
N THR A 244 20.39 21.76 6.87
CA THR A 244 19.50 20.68 7.35
C THR A 244 18.81 19.97 6.20
N VAL A 245 18.46 18.71 6.43
CA VAL A 245 17.60 17.92 5.53
C VAL A 245 16.28 17.62 6.24
N HIS A 246 15.16 17.90 5.59
CA HIS A 246 13.84 17.50 6.05
C HIS A 246 13.36 16.31 5.23
N LEU A 247 13.00 15.24 5.93
CA LEU A 247 12.44 14.01 5.36
C LEU A 247 10.98 13.94 5.77
N ALA A 248 10.06 13.68 4.85
CA ALA A 248 8.64 13.56 5.19
C ALA A 248 7.93 12.48 4.37
N ARG A 249 6.91 11.87 5.01
CA ARG A 249 6.06 10.82 4.43
C ARG A 249 4.58 11.20 4.56
N ASP A 250 3.78 10.91 3.54
CA ASP A 250 2.35 11.25 3.52
C ASP A 250 1.54 10.63 4.66
N GLY A 251 0.39 11.25 4.95
CA GLY A 251 -0.46 10.91 6.10
C GLY A 251 -1.18 9.55 6.04
N ALA A 252 -1.08 8.81 4.94
CA ALA A 252 -1.59 7.44 4.82
C ALA A 252 -0.46 6.41 4.65
N GLY A 253 0.80 6.84 4.54
CA GLY A 253 1.95 5.98 4.33
C GLY A 253 1.96 5.33 2.94
N LYS A 254 1.35 5.96 1.93
CA LYS A 254 1.26 5.41 0.58
C LYS A 254 2.63 5.22 -0.06
N LYS A 255 3.51 6.21 0.07
CA LYS A 255 4.89 6.11 -0.42
C LYS A 255 5.82 5.71 0.73
N PRO A 256 6.76 4.78 0.51
CA PRO A 256 7.68 4.32 1.54
C PRO A 256 8.87 5.28 1.72
N LEU A 257 9.38 5.36 2.96
CA LEU A 257 10.59 6.09 3.29
C LEU A 257 11.26 5.47 4.54
N TYR A 258 12.52 5.08 4.41
CA TYR A 258 13.32 4.47 5.46
C TYR A 258 14.51 5.35 5.84
N LEU A 259 14.97 5.23 7.08
CA LEU A 259 16.14 5.89 7.64
C LEU A 259 17.15 4.85 8.08
N TYR A 260 18.38 4.96 7.58
CA TYR A 260 19.53 4.19 8.05
C TYR A 260 20.31 5.01 9.07
N HIS A 261 20.59 4.42 10.24
CA HIS A 261 21.36 5.05 11.30
C HIS A 261 22.82 4.59 11.26
N GLY A 262 23.71 5.47 10.79
CA GLY A 262 25.15 5.27 10.77
C GLY A 262 25.88 6.08 11.83
N ASP A 263 27.16 5.77 12.06
CA ASP A 263 27.98 6.59 12.95
C ASP A 263 28.41 7.88 12.24
N GLY A 264 27.85 9.00 12.70
CA GLY A 264 28.12 10.32 12.12
C GLY A 264 27.38 10.61 10.82
N PHE A 265 26.47 9.74 10.37
CA PHE A 265 25.60 9.97 9.21
C PHE A 265 24.23 9.29 9.33
N THR A 266 23.28 9.78 8.55
CA THR A 266 21.95 9.19 8.39
C THR A 266 21.69 9.01 6.90
N GLY A 267 21.40 7.78 6.48
CA GLY A 267 20.93 7.46 5.13
C GLY A 267 19.41 7.50 5.05
N PHE A 268 18.85 7.72 3.86
CA PHE A 268 17.41 7.61 3.62
C PHE A 268 17.12 7.08 2.22
N ALA A 269 16.03 6.34 2.06
CA ALA A 269 15.63 5.79 0.78
C ALA A 269 14.17 5.33 0.73
N SER A 270 13.61 5.20 -0.48
CA SER A 270 12.30 4.59 -0.70
C SER A 270 12.27 3.07 -0.42
N GLU A 271 13.39 2.37 -0.54
CA GLU A 271 13.49 0.91 -0.33
C GLU A 271 14.80 0.54 0.38
N LEU A 272 14.79 -0.56 1.14
CA LEU A 272 15.90 -1.10 1.92
C LEU A 272 17.06 -1.58 1.03
N ARG A 273 16.80 -1.96 -0.24
CA ARG A 273 17.89 -2.34 -1.18
C ARG A 273 18.83 -1.19 -1.50
N ALA A 274 18.40 0.07 -1.37
CA ALA A 274 19.26 1.23 -1.55
C ALA A 274 20.38 1.33 -0.51
N PHE A 275 20.26 0.60 0.61
CA PHE A 275 21.28 0.52 1.66
C PHE A 275 22.22 -0.69 1.48
N THR A 276 22.16 -1.40 0.34
CA THR A 276 23.08 -2.51 0.05
C THR A 276 24.52 -1.98 0.02
N GLY A 277 25.37 -2.55 0.86
CA GLY A 277 26.74 -2.05 1.12
C GLY A 277 26.92 -1.53 2.54
N TRP A 278 25.83 -1.22 3.25
CA TRP A 278 25.84 -0.97 4.70
C TRP A 278 25.36 -2.19 5.50
N PRO A 279 25.81 -2.36 6.75
CA PRO A 279 25.34 -3.43 7.64
C PRO A 279 23.82 -3.42 7.83
N ARG A 280 23.18 -4.57 7.63
CA ARG A 280 21.74 -4.76 7.84
C ARG A 280 21.53 -5.98 8.72
N ASP A 281 21.76 -5.81 10.01
CA ASP A 281 21.70 -6.92 10.95
C ASP A 281 20.24 -7.20 11.31
N PRO A 282 19.73 -8.39 11.01
CA PRO A 282 18.34 -8.67 11.30
C PRO A 282 18.10 -8.78 12.82
N ASP A 283 16.91 -8.37 13.22
CA ASP A 283 16.55 -8.10 14.60
C ASP A 283 15.52 -9.12 15.11
N PRO A 284 15.91 -10.05 16.00
CA PRO A 284 14.98 -11.02 16.57
C PRO A 284 13.85 -10.33 17.35
N ASP A 285 14.06 -9.16 17.96
CA ASP A 285 13.07 -8.51 18.82
C ASP A 285 11.77 -8.11 18.10
N VAL A 286 11.80 -7.98 16.76
CA VAL A 286 10.62 -7.67 15.95
C VAL A 286 9.93 -8.91 15.38
N VAL A 287 10.56 -10.09 15.46
CA VAL A 287 10.00 -11.36 14.97
C VAL A 287 8.63 -11.67 15.61
N PRO A 288 8.38 -11.41 16.91
CA PRO A 288 7.05 -11.59 17.48
C PRO A 288 5.95 -10.76 16.79
N HIS A 289 6.25 -9.51 16.42
CA HIS A 289 5.30 -8.66 15.70
C HIS A 289 5.03 -9.21 14.29
N PHE A 290 6.08 -9.64 13.58
CA PHE A 290 5.93 -10.28 12.27
C PHE A 290 5.12 -11.58 12.34
N LEU A 291 5.43 -12.48 13.28
CA LEU A 291 4.68 -13.73 13.44
C LEU A 291 3.23 -13.50 13.83
N HIS A 292 2.93 -12.39 14.52
CA HIS A 292 1.58 -11.99 14.87
C HIS A 292 0.84 -11.36 13.68
N PHE A 293 1.29 -10.19 13.20
CA PHE A 293 0.61 -9.37 12.20
C PHE A 293 0.86 -9.78 10.75
N GLY A 294 1.96 -10.50 10.48
CA GLY A 294 2.45 -10.79 9.12
C GLY A 294 3.38 -9.71 8.56
N TYR A 295 3.62 -8.63 9.29
CA TYR A 295 4.53 -7.53 8.92
C TYR A 295 5.15 -6.93 10.18
N VAL A 296 6.18 -6.09 10.02
CA VAL A 296 6.83 -5.35 11.12
C VAL A 296 6.24 -3.94 11.21
N PRO A 297 5.56 -3.55 12.32
CA PRO A 297 4.98 -2.22 12.46
C PRO A 297 6.03 -1.11 12.57
N ALA A 298 5.76 0.03 11.94
CA ALA A 298 6.63 1.21 12.01
C ALA A 298 6.69 1.79 13.46
N PRO A 299 7.84 2.32 13.89
CA PRO A 299 8.96 2.76 13.07
C PRO A 299 10.03 1.69 12.88
N ARG A 300 9.90 0.50 13.46
CA ARG A 300 10.94 -0.53 13.35
C ARG A 300 10.88 -1.19 11.97
N THR A 301 12.02 -1.70 11.53
CA THR A 301 12.08 -2.67 10.43
C THR A 301 12.64 -3.98 10.95
N PHE A 302 12.78 -4.97 10.07
CA PHE A 302 13.52 -6.18 10.40
C PHE A 302 15.00 -5.95 10.71
N PHE A 303 15.57 -4.80 10.37
CA PHE A 303 17.00 -4.51 10.53
C PHE A 303 17.24 -3.50 11.65
N ARG A 304 18.19 -3.79 12.55
CA ARG A 304 18.48 -2.95 13.73
C ARG A 304 18.88 -1.51 13.36
N GLN A 305 19.59 -1.36 12.25
CA GLN A 305 20.10 -0.07 11.79
C GLN A 305 19.04 0.78 11.07
N ILE A 306 17.87 0.23 10.76
CA ILE A 306 16.93 0.87 9.84
C ILE A 306 15.57 1.07 10.50
N ASP A 307 15.11 2.31 10.51
CA ASP A 307 13.73 2.66 10.84
C ASP A 307 12.92 2.94 9.56
N GLN A 308 11.62 2.70 9.62
CA GLN A 308 10.65 3.23 8.67
C GLN A 308 10.03 4.51 9.21
N LEU A 309 9.95 5.56 8.38
CA LEU A 309 9.24 6.78 8.74
C LEU A 309 7.75 6.49 8.93
N ARG A 310 7.16 6.99 10.01
CA ARG A 310 5.73 6.83 10.26
C ARG A 310 4.91 7.65 9.24
N PRO A 311 3.67 7.24 8.93
CA PRO A 311 2.78 8.06 8.11
C PRO A 311 2.57 9.42 8.75
N GLY A 312 2.59 10.48 7.94
CA GLY A 312 2.39 11.86 8.39
C GLY A 312 3.51 12.41 9.27
N GLU A 313 4.69 11.79 9.24
CA GLU A 313 5.87 12.21 10.00
C GLU A 313 6.80 13.09 9.15
N VAL A 314 7.38 14.10 9.79
CA VAL A 314 8.52 14.87 9.32
C VAL A 314 9.70 14.69 10.28
N VAL A 315 10.87 14.41 9.72
CA VAL A 315 12.14 14.22 10.43
C VAL A 315 13.16 15.23 9.93
N GLN A 316 13.81 15.92 10.85
CA GLN A 316 14.88 16.86 10.54
C GLN A 316 16.23 16.26 10.85
N LEU A 317 17.14 16.30 9.87
CA LEU A 317 18.53 15.90 10.01
C LEU A 317 19.44 17.13 10.07
N ARG A 318 20.43 17.08 10.98
CA ARG A 318 21.50 18.08 11.08
C ARG A 318 22.78 17.43 11.57
N GLY A 319 23.90 17.72 10.93
CA GLY A 319 25.20 17.16 11.30
C GLY A 319 25.23 15.63 11.23
N GLY A 320 24.50 15.06 10.27
CA GLY A 320 24.40 13.61 10.06
C GLY A 320 23.52 12.85 11.05
N ARG A 321 22.71 13.53 11.88
CA ARG A 321 21.84 12.89 12.88
C ARG A 321 20.42 13.44 12.83
N VAL A 322 19.47 12.62 13.27
CA VAL A 322 18.10 13.07 13.55
C VAL A 322 18.10 14.02 14.74
N VAL A 323 17.63 15.25 14.55
CA VAL A 323 17.52 16.28 15.60
C VAL A 323 16.08 16.59 15.99
N SER A 324 15.11 16.24 15.14
CA SER A 324 13.69 16.41 15.43
C SER A 324 12.83 15.38 14.70
N ARG A 325 11.75 14.93 15.34
CA ARG A 325 10.67 14.15 14.74
C ARG A 325 9.34 14.76 15.16
N ARG A 326 8.45 15.04 14.22
CA ARG A 326 7.08 15.51 14.49
C ARG A 326 6.10 14.84 13.54
N ARG A 327 4.86 14.62 13.99
CA ARG A 327 3.77 14.18 13.10
C ARG A 327 2.86 15.36 12.80
N PHE A 328 2.72 15.69 11.52
CA PHE A 328 1.75 16.67 11.03
C PHE A 328 0.39 16.02 10.75
N HIS A 329 0.36 14.69 10.68
CA HIS A 329 -0.87 13.92 10.53
C HIS A 329 -0.74 12.63 11.34
N ASP A 330 -1.59 12.46 12.35
CA ASP A 330 -1.69 11.23 13.14
C ASP A 330 -3.15 10.79 13.24
N PRO A 331 -3.53 9.62 12.67
CA PRO A 331 -4.89 9.14 12.80
C PRO A 331 -5.31 8.88 14.25
N LEU A 332 -4.36 8.68 15.17
CA LEU A 332 -4.68 8.45 16.60
C LEU A 332 -5.10 9.74 17.34
N ASP A 333 -4.87 10.92 16.76
CA ASP A 333 -5.27 12.21 17.33
C ASP A 333 -6.65 12.67 16.80
N TRP A 334 -7.38 11.79 16.11
CA TRP A 334 -8.69 12.09 15.54
C TRP A 334 -9.85 11.77 16.49
N GLU A 335 -10.98 12.41 16.24
CA GLU A 335 -12.21 12.30 17.02
C GLU A 335 -13.03 11.06 16.61
N TRP A 336 -12.48 9.86 16.87
CA TRP A 336 -13.06 8.60 16.41
C TRP A 336 -14.46 8.34 16.98
N GLY A 337 -15.40 7.99 16.10
CA GLY A 337 -16.73 7.51 16.49
C GLY A 337 -17.66 8.55 17.14
N ARG A 338 -17.30 9.84 17.16
CA ARG A 338 -18.02 10.88 17.90
C ARG A 338 -19.25 11.42 17.19
N THR A 339 -19.30 11.30 15.87
CA THR A 339 -20.38 11.84 15.04
C THR A 339 -21.50 10.81 14.90
N THR A 340 -22.73 11.19 15.28
CA THR A 340 -23.92 10.33 15.27
C THR A 340 -24.87 10.59 14.11
N THR A 341 -24.62 11.63 13.31
CA THR A 341 -25.35 11.96 12.08
C THR A 341 -24.41 12.01 10.88
N CYS A 342 -24.83 11.48 9.73
CA CYS A 342 -24.02 11.52 8.51
C CYS A 342 -24.53 12.62 7.58
N ASP A 343 -23.65 13.55 7.21
CA ASP A 343 -23.88 14.47 6.09
C ASP A 343 -23.50 13.77 4.79
N GLU A 344 -24.49 13.12 4.18
CA GLU A 344 -24.28 12.30 2.98
C GLU A 344 -23.87 13.13 1.76
N ASP A 345 -24.29 14.38 1.65
CA ASP A 345 -23.96 15.24 0.50
C ASP A 345 -22.52 15.76 0.62
N ARG A 346 -22.09 16.11 1.84
CA ARG A 346 -20.68 16.42 2.10
C ARG A 346 -19.79 15.22 1.79
N LEU A 347 -20.18 14.01 2.17
CA LEU A 347 -19.42 12.80 1.84
C LEU A 347 -19.35 12.59 0.32
N ALA A 348 -20.47 12.72 -0.39
CA ALA A 348 -20.50 12.61 -1.85
C ALA A 348 -19.51 13.58 -2.51
N GLY A 349 -19.56 14.86 -2.12
CA GLY A 349 -18.63 15.88 -2.65
C GLY A 349 -17.16 15.59 -2.33
N LEU A 350 -16.85 15.06 -1.14
CA LEU A 350 -15.50 14.65 -0.78
C LEU A 350 -15.00 13.46 -1.61
N LEU A 351 -15.87 12.47 -1.87
CA LEU A 351 -15.53 11.30 -2.68
C LEU A 351 -15.28 11.70 -4.13
N ASP A 352 -16.16 12.53 -4.70
CA ASP A 352 -16.05 12.98 -6.09
C ASP A 352 -14.80 13.83 -6.30
N ASP A 353 -14.53 14.78 -5.40
CA ASP A 353 -13.29 15.57 -5.46
C ASP A 353 -12.04 14.69 -5.24
N ALA A 354 -12.08 13.72 -4.32
CA ALA A 354 -10.97 12.80 -4.10
C ALA A 354 -10.64 11.96 -5.34
N VAL A 355 -11.66 11.51 -6.08
CA VAL A 355 -11.50 10.77 -7.33
C VAL A 355 -11.02 11.68 -8.46
N ALA A 356 -11.71 12.81 -8.68
CA ALA A 356 -11.38 13.75 -9.75
C ALA A 356 -9.94 14.29 -9.63
N CYS A 357 -9.48 14.65 -8.43
CA CYS A 357 -8.13 15.19 -8.29
C CYS A 357 -7.03 14.16 -8.59
N ARG A 358 -7.33 12.86 -8.56
CA ARG A 358 -6.40 11.75 -8.86
C ARG A 358 -6.36 11.36 -10.34
N THR A 359 -7.21 11.95 -11.18
CA THR A 359 -7.16 11.77 -12.64
C THR A 359 -6.10 12.64 -13.32
N GLN A 360 -5.43 13.53 -12.58
CA GLN A 360 -4.34 14.38 -13.06
C GLN A 360 -3.14 13.54 -13.53
N SER A 361 -2.99 13.31 -14.83
CA SER A 361 -1.89 12.54 -15.42
C SER A 361 -1.64 12.97 -16.87
N ASP A 362 -0.37 13.05 -17.28
CA ASP A 362 0.03 13.30 -18.67
C ASP A 362 0.32 12.00 -19.44
N VAL A 363 0.10 10.85 -18.78
CA VAL A 363 0.29 9.48 -19.32
C VAL A 363 -1.00 8.68 -19.21
N PRO A 364 -1.12 7.54 -19.92
CA PRO A 364 -2.34 6.72 -19.85
C PRO A 364 -2.69 6.29 -18.43
N LEU A 365 -3.95 6.51 -18.07
CA LEU A 365 -4.54 6.24 -16.77
C LEU A 365 -5.75 5.31 -16.92
N GLY A 366 -5.93 4.38 -15.99
CA GLY A 366 -7.10 3.52 -15.89
C GLY A 366 -7.55 3.31 -14.45
N THR A 367 -8.41 2.32 -14.22
CA THR A 367 -8.92 2.01 -12.88
C THR A 367 -9.25 0.53 -12.72
N PHE A 368 -9.06 0.01 -11.50
CA PHE A 368 -9.46 -1.34 -11.14
C PHE A 368 -10.93 -1.39 -10.72
N LEU A 369 -11.65 -2.40 -11.20
CA LEU A 369 -13.01 -2.73 -10.78
C LEU A 369 -13.08 -4.18 -10.33
N SER A 370 -13.42 -4.40 -9.05
CA SER A 370 -13.66 -5.75 -8.51
C SER A 370 -15.15 -6.07 -8.37
N GLY A 371 -16.04 -5.12 -8.67
CA GLY A 371 -17.47 -5.26 -8.39
C GLY A 371 -17.81 -5.23 -6.89
N GLY A 372 -16.84 -4.91 -6.02
CA GLY A 372 -17.07 -4.55 -4.63
C GLY A 372 -17.49 -3.09 -4.48
N VAL A 373 -18.02 -2.72 -3.30
CA VAL A 373 -18.54 -1.36 -3.02
C VAL A 373 -17.52 -0.27 -3.33
N ASP A 374 -16.28 -0.44 -2.89
CA ASP A 374 -15.27 0.63 -2.93
C ASP A 374 -14.79 0.93 -4.35
N SER A 375 -14.39 -0.10 -5.09
CA SER A 375 -13.95 0.05 -6.48
C SER A 375 -15.10 0.52 -7.38
N SER A 376 -16.32 0.03 -7.15
CA SER A 376 -17.51 0.50 -7.86
C SER A 376 -17.83 1.96 -7.57
N LEU A 377 -17.60 2.43 -6.34
CA LEU A 377 -17.79 3.84 -5.97
C LEU A 377 -16.78 4.75 -6.67
N VAL A 378 -15.51 4.34 -6.75
CA VAL A 378 -14.48 5.06 -7.51
C VAL A 378 -14.85 5.14 -8.99
N VAL A 379 -15.25 4.03 -9.59
CA VAL A 379 -15.64 3.95 -11.00
C VAL A 379 -16.91 4.75 -11.29
N ALA A 380 -17.91 4.73 -10.40
CA ALA A 380 -19.10 5.55 -10.52
C ALA A 380 -18.79 7.05 -10.42
N ALA A 381 -17.89 7.46 -9.50
CA ALA A 381 -17.42 8.84 -9.41
C ALA A 381 -16.67 9.30 -10.67
N LEU A 382 -15.88 8.42 -11.30
CA LEU A 382 -15.25 8.73 -12.58
C LEU A 382 -16.30 8.95 -13.69
N ALA A 383 -17.31 8.09 -13.77
CA ALA A 383 -18.38 8.19 -14.75
C ALA A 383 -19.19 9.50 -14.61
N ASP A 384 -19.51 9.88 -13.38
CA ASP A 384 -20.22 11.13 -13.05
C ASP A 384 -19.35 12.36 -13.32
N GLY A 385 -18.04 12.26 -13.07
CA GLY A 385 -17.04 13.28 -13.40
C GLY A 385 -16.72 13.43 -14.89
N GLY A 386 -17.39 12.68 -15.77
CA GLY A 386 -17.20 12.74 -17.22
C GLY A 386 -16.00 11.94 -17.75
N HIS A 387 -15.37 11.10 -16.93
CA HIS A 387 -14.21 10.29 -17.30
C HIS A 387 -14.59 8.91 -17.85
N ARG A 388 -15.59 8.85 -18.75
CA ARG A 388 -16.16 7.58 -19.26
C ARG A 388 -15.24 6.81 -20.21
N ASP A 389 -14.28 7.51 -20.80
CA ASP A 389 -13.32 6.93 -21.75
C ASP A 389 -12.13 6.25 -21.07
N LEU A 390 -12.00 6.35 -19.74
CA LEU A 390 -10.92 5.69 -19.01
C LEU A 390 -11.12 4.17 -19.03
N PRO A 391 -10.07 3.39 -19.35
CA PRO A 391 -10.16 1.94 -19.31
C PRO A 391 -10.35 1.44 -17.87
N VAL A 392 -11.34 0.57 -17.71
CA VAL A 392 -11.66 -0.12 -16.45
C VAL A 392 -11.22 -1.57 -16.56
N PHE A 393 -10.43 -2.03 -15.60
CA PHE A 393 -9.87 -3.39 -15.59
C PHE A 393 -10.46 -4.23 -14.48
N THR A 394 -10.89 -5.44 -14.79
CA THR A 394 -11.21 -6.47 -13.79
C THR A 394 -10.35 -7.68 -14.02
N VAL A 395 -9.83 -8.27 -12.94
CA VAL A 395 -9.19 -9.58 -13.02
C VAL A 395 -10.23 -10.67 -12.83
N SER A 396 -10.18 -11.64 -13.73
CA SER A 396 -10.91 -12.90 -13.64
C SER A 396 -9.91 -14.02 -13.34
N PHE A 397 -10.33 -14.98 -12.54
CA PHE A 397 -9.54 -16.16 -12.20
C PHE A 397 -10.19 -17.39 -12.83
N ASP A 398 -9.38 -18.34 -13.28
CA ASP A 398 -9.87 -19.55 -13.95
C ASP A 398 -10.77 -20.43 -13.05
N GLU A 399 -10.68 -20.25 -11.73
CA GLU A 399 -11.61 -20.87 -10.78
C GLU A 399 -12.92 -20.07 -10.64
N SER A 400 -14.02 -20.62 -11.17
CA SER A 400 -15.35 -20.00 -11.16
C SER A 400 -15.87 -19.57 -9.78
N ARG A 401 -15.30 -20.10 -8.69
CA ARG A 401 -15.67 -19.74 -7.31
C ARG A 401 -15.16 -18.37 -6.87
N TYR A 402 -14.18 -17.79 -7.56
CA TYR A 402 -13.59 -16.48 -7.23
C TYR A 402 -13.78 -15.44 -8.33
N ASP A 403 -14.57 -15.74 -9.36
CA ASP A 403 -14.72 -14.86 -10.51
C ASP A 403 -15.72 -13.73 -10.22
N GLU A 404 -15.20 -12.55 -9.87
CA GLU A 404 -16.00 -11.33 -9.71
C GLU A 404 -16.28 -10.62 -11.06
N ALA A 405 -15.70 -11.09 -12.17
CA ALA A 405 -15.74 -10.42 -13.46
C ALA A 405 -17.16 -10.20 -14.04
N PRO A 406 -18.11 -11.16 -13.96
CA PRO A 406 -19.46 -10.95 -14.48
C PRO A 406 -20.17 -9.76 -13.84
N HIS A 407 -19.89 -9.52 -12.56
CA HIS A 407 -20.54 -8.47 -11.78
C HIS A 407 -19.88 -7.12 -11.99
N ALA A 408 -18.55 -7.08 -12.06
CA ALA A 408 -17.84 -5.90 -12.50
C ALA A 408 -18.29 -5.46 -13.90
N ALA A 409 -18.47 -6.40 -14.82
CA ALA A 409 -18.98 -6.14 -16.16
C ALA A 409 -20.40 -5.55 -16.14
N ALA A 410 -21.29 -6.07 -15.28
CA ALA A 410 -22.64 -5.51 -15.14
C ALA A 410 -22.64 -4.07 -14.61
N ILE A 411 -21.76 -3.75 -13.65
CA ILE A 411 -21.60 -2.38 -13.13
C ILE A 411 -21.03 -1.46 -14.21
N ALA A 412 -19.99 -1.90 -14.92
CA ALA A 412 -19.39 -1.10 -15.99
C ALA A 412 -20.36 -0.86 -17.15
N ALA A 413 -21.16 -1.86 -17.52
CA ALA A 413 -22.22 -1.73 -18.52
C ALA A 413 -23.31 -0.74 -18.08
N HIS A 414 -23.77 -0.83 -16.83
CA HIS A 414 -24.73 0.14 -16.27
C HIS A 414 -24.20 1.58 -16.29
N LEU A 415 -22.90 1.75 -16.05
CA LEU A 415 -22.24 3.06 -16.08
C LEU A 415 -21.79 3.49 -17.48
N GLY A 416 -21.93 2.64 -18.50
CA GLY A 416 -21.50 2.92 -19.88
C GLY A 416 -19.98 3.13 -20.01
N LEU A 417 -19.19 2.28 -19.36
CA LEU A 417 -17.72 2.39 -19.31
C LEU A 417 -17.03 1.34 -20.17
N SER A 418 -15.86 1.69 -20.72
CA SER A 418 -15.00 0.75 -21.42
C SER A 418 -14.36 -0.22 -20.42
N HIS A 419 -14.83 -1.47 -20.43
CA HIS A 419 -14.42 -2.51 -19.48
C HIS A 419 -13.64 -3.62 -20.15
N GLN A 420 -12.51 -3.98 -19.54
CA GLN A 420 -11.66 -5.08 -19.97
C GLN A 420 -11.51 -6.08 -18.82
N VAL A 421 -11.78 -7.35 -19.13
CA VAL A 421 -11.50 -8.46 -18.22
C VAL A 421 -10.12 -9.03 -18.57
N ILE A 422 -9.27 -9.17 -17.57
CA ILE A 422 -7.94 -9.74 -17.65
C ILE A 422 -7.99 -11.09 -16.93
N SER A 423 -7.89 -12.17 -17.69
CA SER A 423 -7.78 -13.52 -17.12
C SER A 423 -6.38 -13.72 -16.53
N VAL A 424 -6.34 -14.22 -15.30
CA VAL A 424 -5.12 -14.50 -14.56
C VAL A 424 -5.09 -15.97 -14.15
N ASP A 425 -4.06 -16.66 -14.62
CA ASP A 425 -3.78 -18.05 -14.27
C ASP A 425 -3.17 -18.14 -12.86
N LEU A 426 -3.91 -18.75 -11.94
CA LEU A 426 -3.47 -18.93 -10.55
C LEU A 426 -2.31 -19.92 -10.42
N ASP A 427 -2.12 -20.82 -11.39
CA ASP A 427 -1.04 -21.81 -11.38
C ASP A 427 0.33 -21.16 -11.59
N ARG A 428 0.36 -19.90 -12.06
CA ARG A 428 1.57 -19.08 -12.19
C ARG A 428 1.98 -18.37 -10.90
N LEU A 429 1.14 -18.33 -9.88
CA LEU A 429 1.46 -17.62 -8.63
C LEU A 429 2.69 -18.16 -7.88
N PRO A 430 2.97 -19.49 -7.88
CA PRO A 430 4.23 -20.02 -7.37
C PRO A 430 5.48 -19.45 -8.07
N GLU A 431 5.40 -19.10 -9.35
CA GLU A 431 6.50 -18.50 -10.11
C GLU A 431 6.86 -17.09 -9.59
N LEU A 432 5.88 -16.37 -9.04
CA LEU A 432 6.06 -15.03 -8.49
C LEU A 432 6.61 -15.00 -7.07
N VAL A 433 6.82 -16.14 -6.41
CA VAL A 433 7.32 -16.16 -5.03
C VAL A 433 8.69 -15.50 -4.92
N ASP A 434 9.55 -15.64 -5.94
CA ASP A 434 10.86 -14.97 -5.95
C ASP A 434 10.72 -13.45 -6.06
N ASP A 435 9.85 -12.98 -6.95
CA ASP A 435 9.57 -11.55 -7.09
C ASP A 435 8.96 -10.99 -5.80
N TYR A 436 8.03 -11.73 -5.17
CA TYR A 436 7.42 -11.36 -3.88
C TYR A 436 8.51 -11.22 -2.80
N LEU A 437 9.34 -12.24 -2.63
CA LEU A 437 10.42 -12.22 -1.64
C LEU A 437 11.49 -11.17 -1.95
N ASP A 438 11.63 -10.73 -3.21
CA ASP A 438 12.54 -9.66 -3.61
C ASP A 438 11.96 -8.27 -3.32
N CYS A 439 10.72 -8.00 -3.74
CA CYS A 439 10.17 -6.63 -3.70
C CYS A 439 9.77 -6.16 -2.30
N TYR A 440 9.47 -7.07 -1.36
CA TYR A 440 9.11 -6.69 0.01
C TYR A 440 10.32 -6.50 0.95
N GLU A 441 11.50 -7.01 0.58
CA GLU A 441 12.85 -6.73 1.15
C GLU A 441 13.08 -7.02 2.65
N GLN A 442 12.03 -7.36 3.38
CA GLN A 442 12.02 -7.80 4.77
C GLN A 442 10.87 -8.79 4.97
N PRO A 443 10.78 -9.49 6.12
CA PRO A 443 9.71 -10.46 6.33
C PRO A 443 8.33 -9.79 6.24
N TYR A 444 7.56 -10.22 5.25
CA TYR A 444 6.25 -9.71 4.90
C TYR A 444 5.37 -10.86 4.37
N ALA A 445 4.22 -11.09 5.00
CA ALA A 445 3.47 -12.35 4.85
C ALA A 445 2.02 -12.17 4.38
N ASP A 446 1.63 -11.01 3.85
CA ASP A 446 0.31 -10.87 3.18
C ASP A 446 0.30 -11.60 1.84
N THR A 447 -0.34 -12.76 1.84
CA THR A 447 -0.49 -13.61 0.65
C THR A 447 -1.24 -12.94 -0.51
N SER A 448 -2.03 -11.89 -0.26
CA SER A 448 -2.70 -11.14 -1.32
C SER A 448 -1.75 -10.27 -2.14
N GLY A 449 -0.48 -10.14 -1.74
CA GLY A 449 0.57 -9.53 -2.56
C GLY A 449 0.80 -10.28 -3.87
N LEU A 450 0.79 -11.62 -3.87
CA LEU A 450 1.01 -12.44 -5.09
C LEU A 450 -0.05 -12.17 -6.19
N PRO A 451 -1.36 -12.23 -5.94
CA PRO A 451 -2.34 -11.92 -6.97
C PRO A 451 -2.41 -10.41 -7.29
N THR A 452 -2.04 -9.53 -6.36
CA THR A 452 -1.85 -8.09 -6.66
C THR A 452 -0.71 -7.88 -7.66
N MET A 453 0.37 -8.65 -7.56
CA MET A 453 1.49 -8.60 -8.50
C MET A 453 1.06 -9.02 -9.91
N LEU A 454 0.31 -10.13 -10.07
CA LEU A 454 -0.23 -10.51 -11.38
C LEU A 454 -1.16 -9.45 -11.95
N LEU A 455 -2.07 -8.91 -11.13
CA LEU A 455 -2.96 -7.82 -11.54
C LEU A 455 -2.15 -6.62 -12.06
N CYS A 456 -1.14 -6.17 -11.30
CA CYS A 456 -0.33 -5.03 -11.68
C CYS A 456 0.53 -5.32 -12.93
N GLN A 457 1.10 -6.51 -13.04
CA GLN A 457 1.86 -6.94 -14.20
C GLN A 457 1.02 -6.90 -15.48
N ALA A 458 -0.23 -7.37 -15.41
CA ALA A 458 -1.13 -7.39 -16.55
C ALA A 458 -1.64 -5.97 -16.90
N VAL A 459 -2.13 -5.20 -15.91
CA VAL A 459 -2.68 -3.85 -16.15
C VAL A 459 -1.61 -2.88 -16.63
N ARG A 460 -0.35 -3.05 -16.21
CA ARG A 460 0.77 -2.25 -16.69
C ARG A 460 0.92 -2.24 -18.22
N GLN A 461 0.51 -3.32 -18.90
CA GLN A 461 0.60 -3.42 -20.36
C GLN A 461 -0.30 -2.40 -21.07
N HIS A 462 -1.29 -1.84 -20.36
CA HIS A 462 -2.29 -0.93 -20.90
C HIS A 462 -2.12 0.51 -20.40
N VAL A 463 -1.73 0.70 -19.14
CA VAL A 463 -1.66 2.02 -18.50
C VAL A 463 -0.44 2.16 -17.60
N THR A 464 -0.04 3.40 -17.35
CA THR A 464 1.06 3.74 -16.42
C THR A 464 0.52 4.11 -15.04
N VAL A 465 -0.74 4.57 -14.96
CA VAL A 465 -1.42 4.94 -13.71
C VAL A 465 -2.73 4.17 -13.59
N ALA A 466 -3.05 3.67 -12.39
CA ALA A 466 -4.33 3.05 -12.09
C ALA A 466 -4.95 3.59 -10.79
N LEU A 467 -6.26 3.80 -10.80
CA LEU A 467 -7.04 4.08 -9.59
C LEU A 467 -7.52 2.80 -8.90
N CYS A 468 -7.49 2.83 -7.58
CA CYS A 468 -7.71 1.69 -6.69
C CYS A 468 -8.83 1.99 -5.67
N GLY A 469 -9.53 0.95 -5.19
CA GLY A 469 -10.62 1.08 -4.21
C GLY A 469 -10.19 1.05 -2.74
N ASP A 470 -8.90 1.02 -2.41
CA ASP A 470 -8.44 0.81 -1.03
C ASP A 470 -8.78 1.99 -0.12
N GLY A 471 -9.09 1.68 1.15
CA GLY A 471 -9.41 2.63 2.21
C GLY A 471 -10.88 2.66 2.63
N GLY A 472 -11.77 1.95 1.93
CA GLY A 472 -13.19 1.89 2.30
C GLY A 472 -13.46 1.01 3.52
N ASP A 473 -12.68 -0.05 3.74
CA ASP A 473 -12.91 -1.03 4.81
C ASP A 473 -12.58 -0.50 6.21
N GLU A 474 -11.47 0.22 6.39
CA GLU A 474 -11.00 0.70 7.69
C GLU A 474 -11.85 1.84 8.23
N PHE A 475 -12.08 2.86 7.40
CA PHE A 475 -12.74 4.08 7.84
C PHE A 475 -14.26 3.96 7.87
N PHE A 476 -14.85 3.06 7.07
CA PHE A 476 -16.30 2.91 6.97
C PHE A 476 -16.85 1.56 7.46
N GLY A 477 -16.05 0.77 8.19
CA GLY A 477 -16.53 -0.43 8.89
C GLY A 477 -16.83 -1.59 7.94
N GLY A 478 -15.89 -1.90 7.05
CA GLY A 478 -16.06 -2.87 5.99
C GLY A 478 -15.52 -4.27 6.25
N TYR A 479 -14.65 -4.44 7.24
CA TYR A 479 -14.11 -5.76 7.54
C TYR A 479 -15.10 -6.63 8.29
N THR A 480 -15.24 -7.88 7.84
CA THR A 480 -15.96 -8.92 8.56
C THR A 480 -15.41 -9.11 9.97
N ARG A 481 -14.10 -8.88 10.19
CA ARG A 481 -13.47 -8.94 11.51
C ARG A 481 -14.06 -7.94 12.51
N TYR A 482 -14.55 -6.79 12.06
CA TYR A 482 -15.24 -5.83 12.94
C TYR A 482 -16.61 -6.33 13.36
N ASP A 483 -17.37 -6.95 12.45
CA ASP A 483 -18.65 -7.58 12.79
C ASP A 483 -18.46 -8.74 13.77
N TRP A 484 -17.45 -9.61 13.54
CA TRP A 484 -17.06 -10.64 14.51
C TRP A 484 -16.67 -10.04 15.87
N PHE A 485 -15.85 -8.99 15.87
CA PHE A 485 -15.41 -8.32 17.09
C PHE A 485 -16.58 -7.70 17.85
N GLN A 486 -17.49 -7.01 17.18
CA GLN A 486 -18.69 -6.42 17.76
C GLN A 486 -19.63 -7.49 18.33
N ARG A 487 -19.85 -8.60 17.61
CA ARG A 487 -20.64 -9.74 18.10
C ARG A 487 -19.99 -10.38 19.32
N ALA A 488 -18.68 -10.57 19.32
CA ALA A 488 -17.95 -11.07 20.47
C ALA A 488 -18.16 -10.12 21.65
N LEU A 489 -17.89 -8.82 21.52
CA LEU A 489 -18.12 -7.84 22.58
C LEU A 489 -19.55 -7.85 23.14
N SER A 490 -20.56 -8.16 22.31
CA SER A 490 -21.95 -8.29 22.77
C SER A 490 -22.18 -9.46 23.73
N ALA A 491 -21.34 -10.51 23.70
CA ALA A 491 -21.37 -11.61 24.68
C ALA A 491 -21.07 -11.14 26.10
N ASN A 492 -20.44 -9.96 26.29
CA ASN A 492 -20.27 -9.34 27.60
C ASN A 492 -21.61 -8.97 28.26
N ARG A 493 -22.72 -8.94 27.51
CA ARG A 493 -24.06 -8.73 28.06
C ARG A 493 -24.58 -9.96 28.83
N TRP A 494 -23.97 -11.14 28.66
CA TRP A 494 -24.34 -12.35 29.41
C TRP A 494 -23.81 -12.28 30.84
N PRO A 495 -24.53 -12.76 31.87
CA PRO A 495 -24.01 -12.85 33.23
C PRO A 495 -22.69 -13.61 33.30
N ARG A 496 -21.81 -13.24 34.24
CA ARG A 496 -20.47 -13.83 34.41
C ARG A 496 -20.48 -15.36 34.45
N ALA A 497 -21.46 -15.96 35.12
CA ALA A 497 -21.61 -17.41 35.21
C ALA A 497 -21.84 -18.08 33.83
N MET A 498 -22.63 -17.46 32.95
CA MET A 498 -22.88 -17.98 31.61
C MET A 498 -21.65 -17.83 30.71
N ARG A 499 -20.90 -16.73 30.84
CA ARG A 499 -19.63 -16.54 30.12
C ARG A 499 -18.56 -17.54 30.58
N TRP A 500 -18.47 -17.78 31.88
CA TRP A 500 -17.58 -18.80 32.43
C TRP A 500 -17.94 -20.20 31.90
N LEU A 501 -19.23 -20.58 31.93
CA LEU A 501 -19.69 -21.86 31.38
C LEU A 501 -19.40 -21.97 29.88
N ALA A 502 -19.63 -20.90 29.10
CA ALA A 502 -19.30 -20.85 27.67
C ALA A 502 -17.78 -20.97 27.44
N GLY A 503 -16.97 -20.34 28.29
CA GLY A 503 -15.51 -20.49 28.31
C GLY A 503 -15.09 -21.93 28.56
N GLN A 504 -15.63 -22.57 29.60
CA GLN A 504 -15.33 -23.98 29.91
C GLN A 504 -15.77 -24.92 28.79
N ALA A 505 -16.93 -24.68 28.18
CA ALA A 505 -17.39 -25.44 27.02
C ALA A 505 -16.46 -25.27 25.81
N ALA A 506 -15.97 -24.04 25.57
CA ALA A 506 -15.00 -23.76 24.52
C ALA A 506 -13.67 -24.48 24.78
N VAL A 507 -13.17 -24.48 26.03
CA VAL A 507 -11.97 -25.23 26.45
C VAL A 507 -12.15 -26.72 26.20
N ALA A 508 -13.31 -27.28 26.55
CA ALA A 508 -13.61 -28.70 26.35
C ALA A 508 -13.67 -29.08 24.86
N PHE A 509 -14.15 -28.19 23.99
CA PHE A 509 -14.23 -28.42 22.54
C PHE A 509 -12.87 -28.24 21.84
N ASN A 510 -12.06 -27.27 22.29
CA ASN A 510 -10.70 -27.06 21.80
C ASN A 510 -9.84 -26.46 22.92
N SER A 511 -8.97 -27.27 23.53
CA SER A 511 -8.24 -26.87 24.74
C SER A 511 -7.45 -25.57 24.58
N ARG A 512 -6.81 -25.31 23.43
CA ARG A 512 -5.99 -24.11 23.24
C ARG A 512 -6.80 -22.87 22.81
N LYS A 513 -7.65 -23.00 21.78
CA LYS A 513 -8.50 -21.87 21.32
C LYS A 513 -9.55 -21.51 22.38
N GLY A 514 -10.06 -22.52 23.06
CA GLY A 514 -11.00 -22.40 24.16
C GLY A 514 -10.42 -21.75 25.39
N GLN A 515 -9.17 -22.04 25.77
CA GLN A 515 -8.52 -21.35 26.91
C GLN A 515 -8.38 -19.84 26.68
N ARG A 516 -8.06 -19.42 25.46
CA ARG A 516 -7.96 -17.99 25.11
C ARG A 516 -9.32 -17.32 25.00
N LEU A 517 -10.29 -17.99 24.38
CA LEU A 517 -11.67 -17.50 24.34
C LEU A 517 -12.29 -17.41 25.75
N ALA A 518 -12.00 -18.38 26.61
CA ALA A 518 -12.40 -18.37 28.02
C ALA A 518 -11.73 -17.22 28.77
N SER A 519 -10.41 -17.03 28.62
CA SER A 519 -9.69 -15.90 29.22
C SER A 519 -10.27 -14.55 28.80
N TRP A 520 -10.63 -14.39 27.52
CA TRP A 520 -11.29 -13.18 27.06
C TRP A 520 -12.72 -13.00 27.65
N LEU A 521 -13.55 -14.05 27.59
CA LEU A 521 -14.92 -14.06 28.14
C LEU A 521 -14.95 -13.77 29.65
N GLU A 522 -13.90 -14.16 30.36
CA GLU A 522 -13.74 -13.94 31.80
C GLU A 522 -13.20 -12.53 32.10
N ASN A 523 -12.16 -12.07 31.40
CA ASN A 523 -11.41 -10.85 31.74
C ASN A 523 -11.90 -9.56 31.05
N HIS A 524 -12.78 -9.65 30.04
CA HIS A 524 -13.31 -8.47 29.33
C HIS A 524 -12.21 -7.58 28.78
N ASP A 525 -11.35 -8.16 27.93
CA ASP A 525 -10.19 -7.49 27.35
C ASP A 525 -10.38 -7.22 25.85
N PRO A 526 -11.10 -6.16 25.43
CA PRO A 526 -11.26 -5.80 24.02
C PRO A 526 -9.96 -5.73 23.22
N PRO A 527 -8.87 -5.07 23.69
CA PRO A 527 -7.62 -5.01 22.91
C PRO A 527 -6.98 -6.40 22.74
N GLY A 528 -7.01 -7.25 23.78
CA GLY A 528 -6.52 -8.63 23.67
C GLY A 528 -7.32 -9.48 22.69
N LEU A 529 -8.65 -9.36 22.68
CA LEU A 529 -9.48 -10.02 21.67
C LEU A 529 -9.18 -9.54 20.26
N TYR A 530 -9.05 -8.22 20.08
CA TYR A 530 -8.76 -7.68 18.76
C TYR A 530 -7.39 -8.15 18.26
N ALA A 531 -6.38 -8.19 19.13
CA ALA A 531 -5.08 -8.78 18.83
C ALA A 531 -5.19 -10.26 18.40
N GLU A 532 -5.95 -11.10 19.12
CA GLU A 532 -6.13 -12.50 18.71
C GLU A 532 -6.88 -12.65 17.38
N ILE A 533 -7.81 -11.74 17.06
CA ILE A 533 -8.48 -11.69 15.75
C ILE A 533 -7.46 -11.37 14.64
N LEU A 534 -6.61 -10.36 14.83
CA LEU A 534 -5.55 -9.99 13.89
C LEU A 534 -4.56 -11.14 13.67
N ARG A 535 -4.24 -11.86 14.74
CA ARG A 535 -3.37 -13.04 14.71
C ARG A 535 -3.96 -14.21 13.91
N GLY A 536 -5.26 -14.21 13.60
CA GLY A 536 -5.91 -15.29 12.86
C GLY A 536 -6.00 -16.62 13.62
N TRP A 537 -6.03 -16.58 14.96
CA TRP A 537 -6.15 -17.77 15.83
C TRP A 537 -5.10 -18.87 15.55
N HIS A 538 -3.86 -18.51 15.24
CA HIS A 538 -2.76 -19.47 15.08
C HIS A 538 -2.64 -20.41 16.28
N VAL A 539 -2.52 -21.71 16.02
CA VAL A 539 -2.57 -22.78 17.05
C VAL A 539 -1.32 -22.82 17.94
N THR A 540 -0.19 -22.33 17.43
CA THR A 540 1.12 -22.35 18.12
C THR A 540 1.38 -21.01 18.77
N SER A 541 1.84 -20.95 20.03
CA SER A 541 2.21 -19.68 20.67
C SER A 541 3.46 -19.07 20.04
N ILE A 542 3.58 -17.74 20.05
CA ILE A 542 4.78 -17.07 19.52
C ILE A 542 5.97 -17.35 20.44
N SER A 543 5.78 -17.34 21.76
CA SER A 543 6.81 -17.73 22.73
C SER A 543 7.33 -19.16 22.56
N GLN A 544 6.54 -20.06 21.99
CA GLN A 544 7.02 -21.41 21.65
C GLN A 544 7.92 -21.39 20.42
N VAL A 545 7.68 -20.49 19.48
CA VAL A 545 8.48 -20.37 18.26
C VAL A 545 9.77 -19.59 18.54
N VAL A 546 9.73 -18.56 19.38
CA VAL A 546 10.87 -17.69 19.74
C VAL A 546 11.02 -17.61 21.27
N PRO A 547 11.52 -18.68 21.92
CA PRO A 547 11.50 -18.80 23.39
C PRO A 547 12.42 -17.82 24.13
N ASP A 548 13.49 -17.36 23.48
CA ASP A 548 14.48 -16.47 24.09
C ASP A 548 14.05 -14.99 24.12
N ILE A 549 12.85 -14.68 23.59
CA ILE A 549 12.32 -13.32 23.58
C ILE A 549 11.31 -13.16 24.72
N ASP A 550 11.72 -12.40 25.74
CA ASP A 550 10.85 -12.04 26.84
C ASP A 550 9.57 -11.34 26.35
N GLY A 551 8.43 -11.87 26.78
CA GLY A 551 7.11 -11.34 26.46
C GLY A 551 6.71 -11.50 24.98
N ALA A 552 7.20 -12.52 24.27
CA ALA A 552 6.96 -12.68 22.83
C ALA A 552 5.47 -12.68 22.44
N ASP A 553 4.58 -13.29 23.24
CA ASP A 553 3.14 -13.24 22.97
C ASP A 553 2.51 -11.90 23.38
N GLU A 554 3.04 -11.25 24.42
CA GLU A 554 2.52 -10.01 24.99
C GLU A 554 2.90 -8.76 24.20
N ARG A 555 4.06 -8.73 23.52
CA ARG A 555 4.57 -7.56 22.78
C ARG A 555 3.58 -7.07 21.70
N PRO A 556 3.08 -7.92 20.77
CA PRO A 556 2.10 -7.47 19.77
C PRO A 556 0.76 -7.04 20.40
N VAL A 557 0.32 -7.72 21.46
CA VAL A 557 -0.92 -7.39 22.18
C VAL A 557 -0.80 -6.03 22.87
N SER A 558 0.38 -5.72 23.41
CA SER A 558 0.67 -4.42 24.05
C SER A 558 0.57 -3.28 23.05
N LEU A 559 1.04 -3.47 21.81
CA LEU A 559 0.89 -2.47 20.74
C LEU A 559 -0.60 -2.16 20.44
N VAL A 560 -1.45 -3.18 20.40
CA VAL A 560 -2.91 -3.00 20.22
C VAL A 560 -3.50 -2.27 21.44
N ARG A 561 -3.11 -2.68 22.65
CA ARG A 561 -3.57 -2.06 23.90
C ARG A 561 -3.19 -0.59 23.98
N ASP A 562 -1.96 -0.23 23.63
CA ASP A 562 -1.48 1.15 23.63
C ASP A 562 -2.34 2.07 22.74
N VAL A 563 -2.83 1.57 21.60
CA VAL A 563 -3.76 2.32 20.74
C VAL A 563 -5.12 2.46 21.39
N PHE A 564 -5.67 1.37 21.94
CA PHE A 564 -6.97 1.39 22.62
C PHE A 564 -6.97 2.33 23.84
N ASP A 565 -5.87 2.41 24.57
CA ASP A 565 -5.71 3.30 25.73
C ASP A 565 -5.51 4.77 25.32
N ARG A 566 -4.98 5.03 24.11
CA ARG A 566 -4.76 6.38 23.58
C ARG A 566 -6.02 6.99 22.95
N VAL A 567 -6.86 6.18 22.32
CA VAL A 567 -8.03 6.64 21.56
C VAL A 567 -9.29 6.53 22.43
N ASP A 568 -9.89 7.68 22.77
CA ASP A 568 -11.16 7.76 23.49
C ASP A 568 -12.35 7.48 22.56
N ALA A 569 -12.61 6.20 22.27
CA ALA A 569 -13.69 5.76 21.39
C ALA A 569 -14.26 4.40 21.81
N ASP A 570 -15.37 4.00 21.18
CA ASP A 570 -15.89 2.64 21.35
C ASP A 570 -14.90 1.59 20.79
N PRO A 571 -14.90 0.34 21.28
CA PRO A 571 -13.88 -0.64 20.89
C PRO A 571 -13.73 -0.86 19.38
N VAL A 572 -14.82 -0.80 18.61
CA VAL A 572 -14.75 -1.00 17.14
C VAL A 572 -14.10 0.22 16.47
N SER A 573 -14.35 1.42 16.97
CA SER A 573 -13.63 2.62 16.55
C SER A 573 -12.16 2.60 16.95
N SER A 574 -11.80 2.11 18.14
CA SER A 574 -10.39 1.93 18.54
C SER A 574 -9.67 0.88 17.67
N ALA A 575 -10.37 -0.20 17.28
CA ALA A 575 -9.86 -1.17 16.31
C ALA A 575 -9.61 -0.55 14.93
N ALA A 576 -10.55 0.28 14.44
CA ALA A 576 -10.36 1.02 13.19
C ALA A 576 -9.22 2.04 13.27
N ALA A 577 -9.01 2.67 14.43
CA ALA A 577 -7.87 3.55 14.67
C ALA A 577 -6.53 2.80 14.63
N PHE A 578 -6.47 1.59 15.21
CA PHE A 578 -5.31 0.71 15.09
C PHE A 578 -5.01 0.38 13.62
N ASP A 579 -6.04 0.00 12.87
CA ASP A 579 -5.87 -0.34 11.45
C ASP A 579 -5.40 0.87 10.63
N ALA A 580 -5.95 2.06 10.90
CA ALA A 580 -5.52 3.30 10.25
C ALA A 580 -4.06 3.67 10.56
N ALA A 581 -3.57 3.33 11.76
CA ALA A 581 -2.22 3.67 12.21
C ALA A 581 -1.15 2.63 11.83
N PHE A 582 -1.51 1.35 11.72
CA PHE A 582 -0.56 0.26 11.51
C PHE A 582 -0.93 -0.69 10.36
N TYR A 583 -2.20 -1.04 10.18
CA TYR A 583 -2.59 -1.99 9.13
C TYR A 583 -2.51 -1.37 7.73
N ILE A 584 -3.08 -0.17 7.54
CA ILE A 584 -2.98 0.53 6.25
C ILE A 584 -1.53 0.81 5.85
N PRO A 585 -0.72 1.55 6.65
CA PRO A 585 0.58 2.04 6.18
C PRO A 585 1.67 0.96 6.12
N ASP A 586 1.56 -0.12 6.92
CA ASP A 586 2.61 -1.12 7.05
C ASP A 586 2.24 -2.48 6.44
N ASP A 587 0.95 -2.73 6.16
CA ASP A 587 0.49 -3.89 5.39
C ASP A 587 -0.03 -3.48 4.00
N LEU A 588 -1.20 -2.86 3.93
CA LEU A 588 -1.91 -2.67 2.66
C LEU A 588 -1.18 -1.75 1.67
N GLN A 589 -0.65 -0.63 2.15
CA GLN A 589 0.09 0.28 1.28
C GLN A 589 1.47 -0.27 0.91
N VAL A 590 2.09 -1.08 1.78
CA VAL A 590 3.30 -1.82 1.42
C VAL A 590 2.98 -2.83 0.32
N LYS A 591 1.90 -3.62 0.46
CA LYS A 591 1.43 -4.54 -0.59
C LYS A 591 1.32 -3.84 -1.93
N VAL A 592 0.48 -2.81 -1.98
CA VAL A 592 0.11 -2.14 -3.23
C VAL A 592 1.29 -1.42 -3.84
N ASP A 593 2.04 -0.66 -3.05
CA ASP A 593 3.23 0.02 -3.54
C ASP A 593 4.23 -1.01 -4.09
N ARG A 594 4.71 -1.98 -3.31
CA ARG A 594 5.74 -2.92 -3.81
C ARG A 594 5.30 -3.74 -5.01
N ALA A 595 4.07 -4.27 -5.00
CA ALA A 595 3.56 -5.08 -6.09
C ALA A 595 3.39 -4.25 -7.37
N SER A 596 2.79 -3.06 -7.28
CA SER A 596 2.58 -2.20 -8.44
C SER A 596 3.88 -1.64 -8.99
N MET A 597 4.79 -1.23 -8.10
CA MET A 597 6.09 -0.67 -8.41
C MET A 597 7.05 -1.68 -9.03
N ARG A 598 6.96 -2.96 -8.65
CA ARG A 598 7.72 -4.04 -9.29
C ARG A 598 7.46 -4.12 -10.80
N PHE A 599 6.28 -3.68 -11.23
CA PHE A 599 5.88 -3.59 -12.63
C PHE A 599 5.58 -2.16 -13.07
N GLY A 600 5.89 -1.14 -12.28
CA GLY A 600 5.88 0.23 -12.78
C GLY A 600 4.56 0.89 -13.01
N LEU A 601 3.56 0.37 -12.34
CA LEU A 601 2.23 0.92 -12.33
C LEU A 601 2.12 1.86 -11.12
N GLU A 602 1.78 3.13 -11.34
CA GLU A 602 1.41 3.98 -10.21
C GLU A 602 -0.03 3.66 -9.78
N VAL A 603 -0.22 3.20 -8.55
CA VAL A 603 -1.55 3.01 -8.00
C VAL A 603 -1.96 4.17 -7.09
N ARG A 604 -3.13 4.75 -7.37
CA ARG A 604 -3.72 5.87 -6.64
C ARG A 604 -5.01 5.44 -5.96
N CYS A 605 -5.10 5.59 -4.65
CA CYS A 605 -6.28 5.18 -3.89
C CYS A 605 -7.07 6.42 -3.39
N PRO A 606 -8.22 6.77 -4.00
CA PRO A 606 -9.04 7.93 -3.66
C PRO A 606 -9.62 7.90 -2.25
N LEU A 607 -10.08 6.74 -1.77
CA LEU A 607 -10.70 6.65 -0.44
C LEU A 607 -9.71 6.89 0.71
N LEU A 608 -8.40 6.83 0.42
CA LEU A 608 -7.34 7.24 1.35
C LEU A 608 -7.04 8.76 1.34
N ASP A 609 -7.83 9.59 0.66
CA ASP A 609 -7.79 11.04 0.83
C ASP A 609 -7.97 11.41 2.31
N HIS A 610 -7.13 12.30 2.84
CA HIS A 610 -7.17 12.64 4.27
C HIS A 610 -8.53 13.21 4.71
N ARG A 611 -9.25 13.90 3.81
CA ARG A 611 -10.58 14.44 4.10
C ARG A 611 -11.64 13.34 4.18
N VAL A 612 -11.58 12.37 3.27
CA VAL A 612 -12.48 11.20 3.25
C VAL A 612 -12.21 10.32 4.47
N ARG A 613 -10.95 10.01 4.75
CA ARG A 613 -10.54 9.21 5.92
C ARG A 613 -10.98 9.85 7.23
N ARG A 614 -10.73 11.16 7.39
CA ARG A 614 -11.14 11.90 8.59
C ARG A 614 -12.65 11.91 8.76
N PHE A 615 -13.42 12.14 7.68
CA PHE A 615 -14.88 12.05 7.73
C PHE A 615 -15.33 10.66 8.20
N GLY A 616 -14.79 9.58 7.62
CA GLY A 616 -15.13 8.21 8.01
C GLY A 616 -14.75 7.87 9.45
N ALA A 617 -13.57 8.31 9.91
CA ALA A 617 -13.10 8.10 11.28
C ALA A 617 -14.03 8.74 12.32
N GLU A 618 -14.58 9.92 12.02
CA GLU A 618 -15.50 10.64 12.92
C GLU A 618 -16.86 9.92 13.06
N LEU A 619 -17.27 9.08 12.11
CA LEU A 619 -18.57 8.39 12.15
C LEU A 619 -18.63 7.32 13.25
N SER A 620 -19.72 7.33 14.03
CA SER A 620 -20.00 6.30 15.01
C SER A 620 -20.04 4.90 14.39
N THR A 621 -19.70 3.89 15.18
CA THR A 621 -19.79 2.48 14.75
C THR A 621 -21.19 2.11 14.25
N ASP A 622 -22.25 2.65 14.88
CA ASP A 622 -23.63 2.47 14.40
C ASP A 622 -23.80 2.99 12.97
N LEU A 623 -23.41 4.24 12.66
CA LEU A 623 -23.53 4.77 11.30
C LEU A 623 -22.79 3.92 10.27
N ARG A 624 -21.58 3.46 10.61
CA ARG A 624 -20.76 2.65 9.71
C ARG A 624 -21.36 1.27 9.43
N THR A 625 -22.10 0.69 10.39
CA THR A 625 -22.51 -0.73 10.35
C THR A 625 -24.00 -1.02 10.51
N ARG A 626 -24.87 0.00 10.63
CA ARG A 626 -26.31 -0.13 10.93
C ARG A 626 -27.07 -1.15 10.07
N ARG A 627 -26.78 -1.18 8.77
CA ARG A 627 -27.40 -2.08 7.78
C ARG A 627 -26.38 -3.10 7.25
N GLY A 628 -25.42 -3.45 8.08
CA GLY A 628 -24.26 -4.27 7.73
C GLY A 628 -23.04 -3.42 7.33
N LEU A 629 -22.00 -4.12 6.90
CA LEU A 629 -20.69 -3.55 6.57
C LEU A 629 -20.79 -2.39 5.57
N LYS A 630 -20.00 -1.33 5.78
CA LYS A 630 -19.94 -0.15 4.90
C LYS A 630 -21.29 0.50 4.60
N THR A 631 -22.19 0.60 5.59
CA THR A 631 -23.55 1.13 5.37
C THR A 631 -23.52 2.45 4.61
N VAL A 632 -22.73 3.42 5.07
CA VAL A 632 -22.64 4.75 4.46
C VAL A 632 -22.10 4.71 3.03
N LEU A 633 -21.05 3.93 2.74
CA LEU A 633 -20.53 3.84 1.36
C LEU A 633 -21.48 3.11 0.42
N ARG A 634 -22.21 2.11 0.92
CA ARG A 634 -23.28 1.44 0.14
C ARG A 634 -24.40 2.41 -0.19
N ASP A 635 -24.76 3.30 0.72
CA ASP A 635 -25.77 4.33 0.49
C ASP A 635 -25.30 5.34 -0.56
N GLN A 636 -24.03 5.74 -0.53
CA GLN A 636 -23.43 6.59 -1.57
C GLN A 636 -23.44 5.90 -2.94
N LEU A 637 -23.05 4.62 -3.02
CA LEU A 637 -23.07 3.87 -4.27
C LEU A 637 -24.50 3.65 -4.79
N ALA A 638 -25.48 3.42 -3.90
CA ALA A 638 -26.88 3.24 -4.26
C ALA A 638 -27.50 4.46 -4.95
N ARG A 639 -26.90 5.65 -4.81
CA ARG A 639 -27.31 6.87 -5.53
C ARG A 639 -26.94 6.81 -7.03
N ARG A 640 -25.99 5.95 -7.41
CA ARG A 640 -25.38 5.90 -8.77
C ARG A 640 -25.63 4.56 -9.47
N VAL A 641 -25.63 3.48 -8.70
CA VAL A 641 -25.73 2.10 -9.19
C VAL A 641 -26.88 1.40 -8.45
N PRO A 642 -27.74 0.61 -9.12
CA PRO A 642 -28.75 -0.19 -8.45
C PRO A 642 -28.15 -1.15 -7.41
N ARG A 643 -28.76 -1.19 -6.21
CA ARG A 643 -28.32 -2.07 -5.10
C ARG A 643 -28.14 -3.52 -5.52
N ALA A 644 -29.01 -4.04 -6.39
CA ALA A 644 -28.94 -5.42 -6.88
C ALA A 644 -27.62 -5.78 -7.59
N LEU A 645 -26.85 -4.79 -8.09
CA LEU A 645 -25.57 -5.04 -8.76
C LEU A 645 -24.38 -5.20 -7.80
N PHE A 646 -24.47 -4.65 -6.58
CA PHE A 646 -23.34 -4.63 -5.64
C PHE A 646 -23.64 -5.16 -4.23
N GLU A 647 -24.91 -5.27 -3.83
CA GLU A 647 -25.31 -5.86 -2.55
C GLU A 647 -25.36 -7.38 -2.64
N ARG A 648 -24.18 -7.98 -2.67
CA ARG A 648 -23.99 -9.43 -2.69
C ARG A 648 -22.89 -9.86 -1.72
N PRO A 649 -22.88 -11.13 -1.28
CA PRO A 649 -21.76 -11.67 -0.52
C PRO A 649 -20.46 -11.47 -1.32
N LYS A 650 -19.47 -10.80 -0.72
CA LYS A 650 -18.17 -10.57 -1.35
C LYS A 650 -17.44 -11.91 -1.52
N MET A 651 -16.92 -12.17 -2.70
CA MET A 651 -16.05 -13.31 -2.95
C MET A 651 -14.62 -12.81 -2.81
N GLY A 652 -14.00 -13.07 -1.65
CA GLY A 652 -12.67 -12.53 -1.36
C GLY A 652 -11.61 -12.99 -2.35
N PHE A 653 -10.53 -12.21 -2.45
CA PHE A 653 -9.30 -12.50 -3.20
C PHE A 653 -8.49 -13.62 -2.50
N GLY A 654 -9.12 -14.78 -2.30
CA GLY A 654 -8.60 -15.90 -1.54
C GLY A 654 -7.67 -16.74 -2.39
N VAL A 655 -6.39 -16.74 -2.04
CA VAL A 655 -5.41 -17.67 -2.60
C VAL A 655 -5.58 -19.06 -1.97
N PRO A 656 -5.53 -20.17 -2.73
CA PRO A 656 -5.55 -21.53 -2.19
C PRO A 656 -4.21 -21.91 -1.51
N LEU A 657 -3.80 -21.11 -0.51
CA LEU A 657 -2.49 -21.14 0.13
C LEU A 657 -2.12 -22.54 0.60
N ALA A 658 -3.02 -23.23 1.32
CA ALA A 658 -2.75 -24.57 1.83
C ALA A 658 -2.43 -25.57 0.70
N GLY A 659 -3.14 -25.47 -0.43
CA GLY A 659 -2.89 -26.31 -1.61
C GLY A 659 -1.52 -26.04 -2.23
N TRP A 660 -1.11 -24.76 -2.30
CA TRP A 660 0.20 -24.40 -2.83
C TRP A 660 1.35 -24.82 -1.93
N LEU A 661 1.24 -24.57 -0.63
CA LEU A 661 2.25 -24.95 0.36
C LEU A 661 2.40 -26.48 0.47
N ALA A 662 1.33 -27.24 0.22
CA ALA A 662 1.34 -28.70 0.21
C ALA A 662 1.68 -29.31 -1.15
N GLY A 663 1.67 -28.52 -2.23
CA GLY A 663 1.91 -28.95 -3.61
C GLY A 663 3.12 -28.25 -4.22
N PRO A 664 2.94 -27.30 -5.16
CA PRO A 664 4.04 -26.66 -5.91
C PRO A 664 5.18 -26.07 -5.07
N LEU A 665 4.92 -25.64 -3.83
CA LEU A 665 5.93 -25.04 -2.96
C LEU A 665 6.45 -25.99 -1.87
N ALA A 666 5.97 -27.23 -1.81
CA ALA A 666 6.25 -28.15 -0.70
C ALA A 666 7.76 -28.43 -0.53
N ASP A 667 8.46 -28.71 -1.62
CA ASP A 667 9.90 -29.00 -1.60
C ASP A 667 10.70 -27.75 -1.22
N ARG A 668 10.39 -26.60 -1.82
CA ARG A 668 11.04 -25.32 -1.48
C ARG A 668 10.86 -24.96 -0.01
N ILE A 669 9.66 -25.18 0.56
CA ILE A 669 9.42 -24.94 1.99
C ILE A 669 10.24 -25.90 2.85
N ALA A 670 10.31 -27.19 2.46
CA ALA A 670 11.10 -28.18 3.17
C ALA A 670 12.59 -27.79 3.19
N ASP A 671 13.12 -27.38 2.04
CA ASP A 671 14.51 -26.95 1.87
C ASP A 671 14.78 -25.67 2.66
N SER A 672 13.89 -24.68 2.55
CA SER A 672 14.02 -23.38 3.21
C SER A 672 13.95 -23.49 4.72
N LEU A 673 12.97 -24.23 5.28
CA LEU A 673 12.89 -24.46 6.72
C LEU A 673 13.97 -25.43 7.22
N GLY A 674 14.53 -26.24 6.32
CA GLY A 674 15.68 -27.10 6.56
C GLY A 674 17.04 -26.41 6.41
N ALA A 675 17.09 -25.16 5.95
CA ALA A 675 18.36 -24.47 5.69
C ALA A 675 19.16 -24.27 6.98
N GLN A 676 20.48 -24.46 6.90
CA GLN A 676 21.37 -24.33 8.08
C GLN A 676 21.25 -22.94 8.73
N VAL A 677 21.26 -21.88 7.92
CA VAL A 677 21.11 -20.48 8.39
C VAL A 677 19.84 -20.29 9.21
N PHE A 678 18.74 -20.94 8.85
CA PHE A 678 17.47 -20.83 9.56
C PHE A 678 17.45 -21.67 10.84
N ARG A 679 17.99 -22.90 10.79
CA ARG A 679 18.07 -23.79 11.96
C ARG A 679 19.04 -23.29 13.03
N GLU A 680 20.08 -22.58 12.63
CA GLU A 680 21.18 -22.13 13.50
C GLU A 680 21.16 -20.62 13.73
N CYS A 681 20.06 -19.92 13.38
CA CYS A 681 19.93 -18.48 13.62
C CYS A 681 19.92 -18.12 15.12
N GLY A 682 19.63 -19.09 15.99
CA GLY A 682 19.61 -18.93 17.45
C GLY A 682 18.39 -18.19 17.97
N TRP A 683 17.34 -18.01 17.16
CA TRP A 683 16.11 -17.30 17.58
C TRP A 683 14.92 -18.22 17.73
N LEU A 684 14.91 -19.33 16.99
CA LEU A 684 13.75 -20.19 16.80
C LEU A 684 13.90 -21.50 17.56
N ASP A 685 12.84 -21.93 18.22
CA ASP A 685 12.76 -23.29 18.76
C ASP A 685 12.55 -24.30 17.64
N ARG A 686 13.57 -25.13 17.42
CA ARG A 686 13.59 -26.09 16.33
C ARG A 686 12.48 -27.14 16.47
N GLU A 687 12.24 -27.65 17.67
CA GLU A 687 11.24 -28.69 17.90
C GLU A 687 9.82 -28.17 17.58
N THR A 688 9.53 -26.93 17.96
CA THR A 688 8.26 -26.27 17.66
C THR A 688 8.08 -26.05 16.17
N VAL A 689 9.10 -25.58 15.44
CA VAL A 689 9.05 -25.42 13.98
C VAL A 689 8.80 -26.75 13.28
N GLU A 690 9.52 -27.81 13.66
CA GLU A 690 9.34 -29.15 13.11
C GLU A 690 7.96 -29.73 13.43
N SER A 691 7.42 -29.47 14.62
CA SER A 691 6.07 -29.87 15.05
C SER A 691 4.97 -29.16 14.24
N VAL A 692 5.13 -27.87 13.97
CA VAL A 692 4.24 -27.10 13.09
C VAL A 692 4.26 -27.66 11.67
N MET A 693 5.45 -27.95 11.14
CA MET A 693 5.60 -28.55 9.81
C MET A 693 4.97 -29.94 9.73
N ARG A 694 5.17 -30.81 10.73
CA ARG A 694 4.57 -32.14 10.80
C ARG A 694 3.05 -32.08 10.86
N SER A 695 2.52 -31.14 11.64
CA SER A 695 1.07 -30.91 11.74
C SER A 695 0.47 -30.45 10.41
N PHE A 696 1.13 -29.52 9.71
CA PHE A 696 0.67 -29.09 8.39
C PHE A 696 0.70 -30.24 7.37
N ARG A 697 1.79 -31.01 7.31
CA ARG A 697 1.95 -32.17 6.42
C ARG A 697 0.96 -33.30 6.69
N SER A 698 0.43 -33.41 7.91
CA SER A 698 -0.63 -34.37 8.23
C SER A 698 -2.03 -33.93 7.77
N GLY A 699 -2.12 -32.87 6.94
CA GLY A 699 -3.38 -32.37 6.37
C GLY A 699 -4.07 -31.28 7.18
N ARG A 700 -3.44 -30.74 8.24
CA ARG A 700 -4.03 -29.67 9.07
C ARG A 700 -3.81 -28.30 8.45
N SER A 701 -4.74 -27.90 7.57
CA SER A 701 -4.65 -26.66 6.80
C SER A 701 -4.64 -25.38 7.64
N GLU A 702 -5.06 -25.43 8.91
CA GLU A 702 -5.01 -24.28 9.83
C GLU A 702 -3.59 -23.81 10.15
N TYR A 703 -2.56 -24.61 9.85
CA TYR A 703 -1.16 -24.22 9.99
C TYR A 703 -0.59 -23.50 8.76
N ALA A 704 -1.32 -23.42 7.64
CA ALA A 704 -0.82 -22.84 6.39
C ALA A 704 -0.26 -21.43 6.56
N GLY A 705 -0.96 -20.55 7.28
CA GLY A 705 -0.49 -19.18 7.52
C GLY A 705 0.78 -19.12 8.39
N ALA A 706 0.95 -20.05 9.35
CA ALA A 706 2.17 -20.12 10.15
C ALA A 706 3.35 -20.63 9.33
N ILE A 707 3.13 -21.63 8.48
CA ILE A 707 4.14 -22.13 7.53
C ILE A 707 4.58 -21.04 6.58
N TRP A 708 3.64 -20.27 6.02
CA TRP A 708 3.97 -19.15 5.14
C TRP A 708 4.84 -18.10 5.83
N LYS A 709 4.49 -17.68 7.06
CA LYS A 709 5.29 -16.73 7.84
C LYS A 709 6.70 -17.26 8.11
N LEU A 710 6.84 -18.52 8.54
CA LEU A 710 8.14 -19.15 8.80
C LEU A 710 8.97 -19.29 7.51
N PHE A 711 8.33 -19.65 6.40
CA PHE A 711 8.97 -19.74 5.09
C PHE A 711 9.54 -18.38 4.66
N VAL A 712 8.72 -17.33 4.70
CA VAL A 712 9.16 -15.95 4.38
C VAL A 712 10.31 -15.51 5.27
N LEU A 713 10.24 -15.75 6.58
CA LEU A 713 11.32 -15.41 7.51
C LEU A 713 12.62 -16.15 7.16
N SER A 714 12.53 -17.43 6.83
CA SER A 714 13.69 -18.23 6.43
C SER A 714 14.34 -17.69 5.15
N GLU A 715 13.54 -17.46 4.11
CA GLU A 715 14.04 -16.94 2.83
C GLU A 715 14.76 -15.60 2.99
N VAL A 716 14.21 -14.70 3.81
CA VAL A 716 14.85 -13.41 4.08
C VAL A 716 16.18 -13.60 4.81
N LEU A 717 16.23 -14.47 5.83
CA LEU A 717 17.47 -14.75 6.57
C LEU A 717 18.57 -15.33 5.66
N GLN A 718 18.20 -16.26 4.78
CA GLN A 718 19.12 -16.86 3.80
C GLN A 718 19.66 -15.82 2.82
N LYS A 719 18.81 -14.92 2.31
CA LYS A 719 19.23 -13.81 1.43
C LYS A 719 20.23 -12.88 2.13
N GLN A 720 20.02 -12.58 3.42
CA GLN A 720 20.93 -11.73 4.18
C GLN A 720 22.27 -12.42 4.44
N ALA A 721 22.29 -13.70 4.83
CA ALA A 721 23.53 -14.44 5.05
C ALA A 721 24.42 -14.49 3.79
N THR A 722 23.80 -14.64 2.62
CA THR A 722 24.50 -14.63 1.33
C THR A 722 25.11 -13.24 1.04
N THR A 723 24.37 -12.18 1.34
CA THR A 723 24.81 -10.79 1.12
C THR A 723 26.00 -10.42 2.04
N THR A 724 25.96 -10.81 3.32
CA THR A 724 27.05 -10.56 4.28
C THR A 724 28.34 -11.30 3.88
N THR A 725 28.21 -12.52 3.36
CA THR A 725 29.36 -13.33 2.87
C THR A 725 29.96 -12.74 1.60
N ALA A 726 29.15 -12.11 0.74
CA ALA A 726 29.64 -11.40 -0.44
C ALA A 726 30.33 -10.07 -0.07
N ALA A 727 29.76 -9.32 0.88
CA ALA A 727 30.34 -8.06 1.37
C ALA A 727 31.69 -8.25 2.06
N SER A 728 31.89 -9.36 2.79
CA SER A 728 33.18 -9.68 3.43
C SER A 728 34.28 -10.11 2.45
N ARG A 729 33.92 -10.42 1.18
CA ARG A 729 34.90 -10.72 0.10
C ARG A 729 35.36 -9.48 -0.67
N VAL A 730 34.68 -8.35 -0.53
CA VAL A 730 35.11 -7.07 -1.12
C VAL A 730 36.11 -6.42 -0.15
N VAL A 731 37.34 -6.96 -0.13
CA VAL A 731 38.48 -6.28 0.48
C VAL A 731 38.81 -5.05 -0.38
N PRO A 732 39.05 -3.86 0.19
CA PRO A 732 39.47 -2.71 -0.60
C PRO A 732 40.80 -3.03 -1.28
N VAL A 733 40.77 -3.11 -2.62
CA VAL A 733 41.99 -3.06 -3.43
C VAL A 733 42.53 -1.63 -3.29
N GLY A 734 43.49 -1.41 -2.39
CA GLY A 734 44.09 -0.09 -2.24
C GLY A 734 44.92 0.15 -0.98
N SER A 735 45.99 -0.62 -0.78
CA SER A 735 47.20 -0.08 -0.14
C SER A 735 48.44 -0.61 -0.85
N ALA A 736 48.73 0.00 -2.01
CA ALA A 736 50.06 -0.04 -2.61
C ALA A 736 50.56 1.41 -2.67
N ALA A 737 51.32 1.79 -1.65
CA ALA A 737 52.43 2.74 -1.69
C ALA A 737 53.29 2.47 -0.45
#